data_AF-A0A4E0PUI4-F1
#
_entry.id   AF-A0A4E0PUI4-F1
#
_cell.length_a   1.000
_cell.length_b   1.000
_cell.length_c   1.000
_cell.angle_alpha   90.00
_cell.angle_beta   90.00
_cell.angle_gamma   90.00
#
_symmetry.space_group_name_H-M   'P 1'
#
loop_
_entity.id
_entity.type
_entity.pdbx_description
1 polymer ?
#
loop_
_entity_poly.entity_id
_entity_poly.type
_entity_poly.pdbx_seq_one_letter_code
_entity_poly.pdbx_strand_id
1 'polypeptide(L)'
;MIQKIALYTFVSLLFVFVFSQTGAALTYSGGGEWNFSEDITIMENSDQNLVNYQVLLVLNSSNFNFSSASPAGEDIRFTSGETQLKYWIEEWDLQKETASIWVRVPYIAARGNAKITMFYGNPLAIDASSGASTFEFFDDFAGPNINFGKWDRYYTGGGEIDINGGMLKLIVPKFHPEDVSQVKSEETFAVNSMLVTKRKKVTTGEDSRGPVIEQGFVDPHNENRNQVIVRTELQNETYVSWVLENQKGDARYFPKDMASLNVPEDTWYTTGVAWYVEDELGRVAFFEDGSRVSSMDLASTEEANYVPITDMKAYLFASTYSDVSKNMGYAAFDYAYVRKFVPEEPAVIMATAAVLMQENDSETTPAPVKINIAPPDGKINAIRIFDTAGYNDSTIADLKDSGLNLVMLRVDSGNIWSLERFVKNAHDNGMQVYAMLLSDPERNTEDNSASVREAVDSVMDYNNKSLAGFDGINIALNPCSEDPETACEDSLMLVEGIRESTNSSLPLAVDVPFSYDRSAIGEVSDHVEIFVILTYDAEGNSQDSTANIVDSIAAKMGEIRAAGGDALISVAVDDDFMTDENVQELLERLQDYYAQDPAFMGTEIVVYSEYLDYTEVSPATTEESSPVPGFDIILAIAAIFVLVFTVRKK
;
A
#
# COMPACT_ATOMS: atom_id res chain seq x y z
N MET A 1 -64.72 -37.03 -27.75
CA MET A 1 -64.42 -37.19 -29.18
C MET A 1 -63.62 -35.95 -29.58
N ILE A 2 -62.33 -35.84 -29.23
CA ILE A 2 -61.15 -36.35 -29.96
C ILE A 2 -61.19 -36.02 -31.45
N GLN A 3 -60.47 -34.96 -31.88
CA GLN A 3 -59.49 -34.87 -33.00
C GLN A 3 -59.25 -33.41 -33.45
N LYS A 4 -58.05 -32.83 -33.24
CA LYS A 4 -56.86 -32.73 -34.16
C LYS A 4 -57.02 -31.57 -35.18
N ILE A 5 -56.11 -30.63 -35.48
CA ILE A 5 -54.63 -30.51 -35.50
C ILE A 5 -54.21 -29.04 -35.80
N ALA A 6 -53.05 -28.60 -35.25
CA ALA A 6 -52.06 -27.54 -35.66
C ALA A 6 -52.51 -26.06 -35.87
N LEU A 7 -51.75 -24.98 -35.61
CA LEU A 7 -50.30 -24.70 -35.66
C LEU A 7 -50.01 -23.27 -35.09
N TYR A 8 -48.95 -23.07 -34.26
CA TYR A 8 -48.17 -21.84 -33.88
C TYR A 8 -48.94 -20.52 -33.53
N THR A 9 -48.67 -19.72 -32.48
CA THR A 9 -47.44 -19.25 -31.80
C THR A 9 -47.82 -18.35 -30.58
N PHE A 10 -46.89 -18.24 -29.61
CA PHE A 10 -46.62 -17.08 -28.71
C PHE A 10 -47.25 -17.00 -27.28
N VAL A 11 -46.32 -16.83 -26.32
CA VAL A 11 -46.34 -16.11 -25.01
C VAL A 11 -46.58 -16.87 -23.69
N SER A 12 -45.47 -16.92 -22.94
CA SER A 12 -45.24 -16.90 -21.49
C SER A 12 -46.04 -17.82 -20.57
N LEU A 13 -45.34 -18.84 -20.07
CA LEU A 13 -45.61 -19.41 -18.76
C LEU A 13 -44.31 -19.48 -17.94
N LEU A 14 -44.30 -18.69 -16.87
CA LEU A 14 -43.49 -18.79 -15.64
C LEU A 14 -42.00 -19.19 -15.79
N PHE A 15 -41.14 -18.18 -15.83
CA PHE A 15 -39.81 -18.27 -15.22
C PHE A 15 -39.98 -18.02 -13.72
N VAL A 16 -39.78 -19.07 -12.91
CA VAL A 16 -39.56 -18.91 -11.48
C VAL A 16 -38.10 -18.48 -11.30
N PHE A 17 -37.89 -17.18 -11.14
CA PHE A 17 -36.74 -16.63 -10.42
C PHE A 17 -36.89 -17.05 -8.96
N VAL A 18 -35.87 -17.70 -8.38
CA VAL A 18 -35.21 -17.31 -7.12
C VAL A 18 -33.95 -18.17 -7.00
N PHE A 19 -32.81 -17.59 -7.34
CA PHE A 19 -31.57 -17.62 -6.57
C PHE A 19 -30.70 -16.51 -7.17
N SER A 20 -30.96 -15.26 -6.78
CA SER A 20 -29.93 -14.24 -6.85
C SER A 20 -29.06 -14.44 -5.62
N GLN A 21 -28.02 -15.25 -5.75
CA GLN A 21 -26.88 -15.13 -4.83
C GLN A 21 -26.40 -13.70 -4.98
N THR A 22 -26.41 -12.94 -3.88
CA THR A 22 -25.75 -11.65 -3.80
C THR A 22 -24.26 -11.92 -4.00
N GLY A 23 -23.78 -11.68 -5.21
CA GLY A 23 -22.38 -11.89 -5.56
C GLY A 23 -21.50 -10.94 -4.77
N ALA A 24 -20.46 -11.49 -4.16
CA ALA A 24 -19.36 -10.72 -3.58
C ALA A 24 -18.84 -9.72 -4.63
N ALA A 25 -18.66 -8.45 -4.23
CA ALA A 25 -18.03 -7.47 -5.08
C ALA A 25 -16.51 -7.68 -5.01
N LEU A 26 -16.02 -8.64 -5.80
CA LEU A 26 -14.62 -8.68 -6.23
C LEU A 26 -14.29 -7.34 -6.88
N THR A 27 -13.07 -6.82 -6.70
CA THR A 27 -12.64 -5.60 -7.39
C THR A 27 -12.81 -5.82 -8.89
N TYR A 28 -13.84 -5.17 -9.44
CA TYR A 28 -14.09 -5.11 -10.87
C TYR A 28 -13.10 -4.11 -11.48
N SER A 29 -11.79 -4.28 -11.26
CA SER A 29 -10.79 -3.52 -12.02
C SER A 29 -10.91 -3.96 -13.49
N GLY A 30 -11.84 -3.32 -14.21
CA GLY A 30 -12.19 -3.56 -15.62
C GLY A 30 -13.59 -4.13 -15.94
N GLY A 31 -14.44 -4.49 -14.96
CA GLY A 31 -15.77 -5.07 -15.22
C GLY A 31 -15.77 -6.60 -15.47
N GLY A 32 -16.94 -7.21 -15.77
CA GLY A 32 -17.04 -8.61 -16.24
C GLY A 32 -17.39 -9.71 -15.21
N GLU A 33 -17.90 -10.85 -15.68
CA GLU A 33 -18.21 -12.02 -14.82
C GLU A 33 -16.96 -12.89 -14.60
N TRP A 34 -16.81 -13.39 -13.37
CA TRP A 34 -15.80 -14.39 -13.02
C TRP A 34 -16.28 -15.77 -13.48
N ASN A 35 -15.55 -16.38 -14.40
CA ASN A 35 -15.97 -17.66 -14.98
C ASN A 35 -15.69 -18.85 -14.07
N PHE A 36 -14.71 -18.74 -13.17
CA PHE A 36 -14.27 -19.84 -12.32
C PHE A 36 -13.97 -19.36 -10.90
N SER A 37 -14.14 -20.28 -9.94
CA SER A 37 -13.74 -20.11 -8.56
C SER A 37 -13.32 -21.44 -7.95
N GLU A 38 -12.32 -21.42 -7.07
CA GLU A 38 -11.82 -22.61 -6.36
C GLU A 38 -11.69 -22.30 -4.86
N ASP A 39 -12.23 -23.19 -4.03
CA ASP A 39 -12.11 -23.08 -2.58
C ASP A 39 -10.78 -23.64 -2.08
N ILE A 40 -10.18 -22.92 -1.14
CA ILE A 40 -8.88 -23.23 -0.56
C ILE A 40 -9.05 -23.27 0.96
N THR A 41 -8.62 -24.37 1.55
CA THR A 41 -8.61 -24.54 3.01
C THR A 41 -7.19 -24.35 3.51
N ILE A 42 -7.02 -23.50 4.51
CA ILE A 42 -5.76 -23.26 5.20
C ILE A 42 -5.88 -23.87 6.59
N MET A 43 -5.04 -24.85 6.90
CA MET A 43 -5.03 -25.55 8.18
C MET A 43 -3.90 -25.01 9.06
N GLU A 44 -4.24 -24.53 10.25
CA GLU A 44 -3.29 -24.03 11.25
C GLU A 44 -2.55 -25.20 11.92
N ASN A 45 -1.22 -25.12 12.04
CA ASN A 45 -0.38 -26.22 12.55
C ASN A 45 0.51 -25.84 13.75
N SER A 46 0.58 -24.56 14.12
CA SER A 46 1.46 -24.02 15.16
C SER A 46 0.81 -23.87 16.54
N ASP A 47 -0.50 -24.12 16.67
CA ASP A 47 -1.26 -23.93 17.91
C ASP A 47 -1.35 -22.46 18.34
N GLN A 48 -1.25 -21.54 17.38
CA GLN A 48 -1.32 -20.10 17.59
C GLN A 48 -2.40 -19.47 16.71
N ASN A 49 -3.03 -18.40 17.22
CA ASN A 49 -3.89 -17.58 16.38
C ASN A 49 -3.00 -16.73 15.47
N LEU A 50 -3.19 -16.87 14.16
CA LEU A 50 -2.42 -16.12 13.16
C LEU A 50 -3.30 -15.01 12.60
N VAL A 51 -2.84 -13.76 12.70
CA VAL A 51 -3.55 -12.56 12.23
C VAL A 51 -2.76 -11.91 11.10
N ASN A 52 -3.44 -11.56 10.01
CA ASN A 52 -2.83 -10.98 8.81
C ASN A 52 -1.62 -11.80 8.33
N TYR A 53 -1.76 -13.12 8.29
CA TYR A 53 -0.66 -14.05 8.05
C TYR A 53 -0.51 -14.36 6.57
N GLN A 54 0.71 -14.28 6.04
CA GLN A 54 1.00 -14.57 4.64
C GLN A 54 1.19 -16.07 4.43
N VAL A 55 0.33 -16.68 3.60
CA VAL A 55 0.40 -18.10 3.22
C VAL A 55 0.77 -18.25 1.74
N LEU A 56 1.57 -19.26 1.42
CA LEU A 56 1.97 -19.58 0.05
C LEU A 56 1.00 -20.59 -0.57
N LEU A 57 0.37 -20.20 -1.67
CA LEU A 57 -0.37 -21.08 -2.57
C LEU A 57 0.50 -21.47 -3.75
N VAL A 58 0.69 -22.78 -3.94
CA VAL A 58 1.42 -23.33 -5.09
C VAL A 58 0.44 -23.97 -6.07
N LEU A 59 0.37 -23.43 -7.28
CA LEU A 59 -0.43 -23.95 -8.38
C LEU A 59 0.45 -24.71 -9.36
N ASN A 60 -0.09 -25.81 -9.88
CA ASN A 60 0.52 -26.56 -10.96
C ASN A 60 -0.54 -27.30 -11.79
N SER A 61 -0.14 -27.91 -12.90
CA SER A 61 -1.05 -28.63 -13.81
C SER A 61 -1.89 -29.76 -13.18
N SER A 62 -1.53 -30.24 -11.98
CA SER A 62 -2.32 -31.24 -11.26
C SER A 62 -3.46 -30.65 -10.43
N ASN A 63 -3.40 -29.35 -10.08
CA ASN A 63 -4.38 -28.70 -9.20
C ASN A 63 -5.01 -27.42 -9.79
N PHE A 64 -4.53 -26.92 -10.93
CA PHE A 64 -5.02 -25.71 -11.56
C PHE A 64 -4.94 -25.78 -13.10
N ASN A 65 -5.94 -25.24 -13.79
CA ASN A 65 -5.94 -25.15 -15.25
C ASN A 65 -5.52 -23.76 -15.71
N PHE A 66 -4.24 -23.61 -16.07
CA PHE A 66 -3.65 -22.33 -16.50
C PHE A 66 -4.28 -21.75 -17.77
N SER A 67 -4.95 -22.56 -18.61
CA SER A 67 -5.67 -22.04 -19.78
C SER A 67 -6.95 -21.28 -19.45
N SER A 68 -7.39 -21.33 -18.19
CA SER A 68 -8.61 -20.68 -17.71
C SER A 68 -8.38 -19.32 -17.05
N ALA A 69 -7.12 -18.89 -16.93
CA ALA A 69 -6.71 -17.59 -16.40
C ALA A 69 -5.91 -16.81 -17.45
N SER A 70 -5.68 -15.52 -17.18
CA SER A 70 -4.86 -14.66 -18.02
C SER A 70 -3.39 -15.12 -18.04
N PRO A 71 -2.62 -14.82 -19.11
CA PRO A 71 -1.30 -15.42 -19.32
C PRO A 71 -0.26 -15.17 -18.23
N ALA A 72 -0.39 -14.11 -17.43
CA ALA A 72 0.45 -13.83 -16.27
C ALA A 72 -0.34 -13.84 -14.94
N GLY A 73 -1.57 -14.37 -14.93
CA GLY A 73 -2.42 -14.44 -13.75
C GLY A 73 -3.03 -13.10 -13.33
N GLU A 74 -3.11 -12.11 -14.24
CA GLU A 74 -3.61 -10.76 -13.96
C GLU A 74 -5.08 -10.77 -13.45
N ASP A 75 -5.82 -11.80 -13.82
CA ASP A 75 -7.19 -12.04 -13.39
C ASP A 75 -7.29 -12.93 -12.15
N ILE A 76 -6.26 -13.13 -11.35
CA ILE A 76 -6.43 -13.86 -10.08
C ILE A 76 -7.03 -12.95 -9.00
N ARG A 77 -8.01 -13.42 -8.23
CA ARG A 77 -8.49 -12.76 -7.00
C ARG A 77 -8.69 -13.75 -5.89
N PHE A 78 -8.59 -13.29 -4.65
CA PHE A 78 -8.87 -14.08 -3.46
C PHE A 78 -9.89 -13.39 -2.56
N THR A 79 -10.78 -14.15 -1.94
CA THR A 79 -11.66 -13.65 -0.87
C THR A 79 -11.64 -14.55 0.34
N SER A 80 -11.95 -14.00 1.51
CA SER A 80 -12.39 -14.74 2.70
C SER A 80 -13.81 -14.30 3.00
N GLY A 81 -14.80 -15.17 2.72
CA GLY A 81 -16.20 -14.76 2.70
C GLY A 81 -16.43 -13.64 1.68
N GLU A 82 -16.87 -12.48 2.13
CA GLU A 82 -17.14 -11.30 1.29
C GLU A 82 -15.94 -10.34 1.18
N THR A 83 -14.88 -10.55 1.95
CA THR A 83 -13.70 -9.67 1.98
C THR A 83 -12.67 -10.10 0.95
N GLN A 84 -12.30 -9.21 0.03
CA GLN A 84 -11.18 -9.45 -0.88
C GLN A 84 -9.84 -9.39 -0.14
N LEU A 85 -8.95 -10.33 -0.46
CA LEU A 85 -7.64 -10.45 0.19
C LEU A 85 -6.54 -9.83 -0.68
N LYS A 86 -5.52 -9.30 -0.01
CA LYS A 86 -4.27 -8.88 -0.63
C LYS A 86 -3.44 -10.10 -0.97
N TYR A 87 -2.79 -10.08 -2.12
CA TYR A 87 -1.98 -11.18 -2.61
C TYR A 87 -0.86 -10.67 -3.50
N TRP A 88 0.16 -11.49 -3.68
CA TRP A 88 1.27 -11.23 -4.59
C TRP A 88 1.63 -12.48 -5.36
N ILE A 89 1.65 -12.37 -6.67
CA ILE A 89 2.12 -13.40 -7.60
C ILE A 89 3.66 -13.31 -7.64
N GLU A 90 4.33 -14.22 -6.95
CA GLU A 90 5.79 -14.30 -6.91
C GLU A 90 6.34 -14.84 -8.24
N GLU A 91 5.69 -15.85 -8.79
CA GLU A 91 6.03 -16.43 -10.09
C GLU A 91 4.77 -16.95 -10.78
N TRP A 92 4.68 -16.72 -12.09
CA TRP A 92 3.67 -17.32 -12.96
C TRP A 92 4.32 -17.77 -14.26
N ASP A 93 4.42 -19.08 -14.48
CA ASP A 93 4.99 -19.68 -15.68
C ASP A 93 3.92 -20.51 -16.41
N LEU A 94 3.32 -19.90 -17.43
CA LEU A 94 2.30 -20.54 -18.27
C LEU A 94 2.83 -21.75 -19.05
N GLN A 95 4.13 -21.79 -19.38
CA GLN A 95 4.71 -22.88 -20.17
C GLN A 95 5.01 -24.10 -19.31
N LYS A 96 5.49 -23.86 -18.08
CA LYS A 96 5.68 -24.93 -17.08
C LYS A 96 4.38 -25.30 -16.36
N GLU A 97 3.34 -24.49 -16.51
CA GLU A 97 2.08 -24.61 -15.78
C GLU A 97 2.35 -24.65 -14.27
N THR A 98 3.06 -23.64 -13.77
CA THR A 98 3.39 -23.46 -12.35
C THR A 98 3.20 -22.01 -11.92
N ALA A 99 2.70 -21.80 -10.71
CA ALA A 99 2.66 -20.47 -10.09
C ALA A 99 2.82 -20.55 -8.56
N SER A 100 3.42 -19.49 -8.00
CA SER A 100 3.59 -19.27 -6.58
C SER A 100 2.92 -17.96 -6.21
N ILE A 101 1.92 -18.02 -5.33
CA ILE A 101 1.10 -16.86 -4.97
C ILE A 101 1.01 -16.75 -3.46
N TRP A 102 1.43 -15.62 -2.91
CA TRP A 102 1.27 -15.31 -1.50
C TRP A 102 -0.05 -14.62 -1.26
N VAL A 103 -0.77 -15.02 -0.21
CA VAL A 103 -2.07 -14.43 0.16
C VAL A 103 -2.01 -14.01 1.63
N ARG A 104 -2.38 -12.76 1.92
CA ARG A 104 -2.49 -12.23 3.29
C ARG A 104 -3.85 -12.59 3.86
N VAL A 105 -3.87 -13.58 4.76
CA VAL A 105 -5.08 -14.14 5.35
C VAL A 105 -5.38 -13.41 6.66
N PRO A 106 -6.56 -12.78 6.83
CA PRO A 106 -6.83 -11.91 7.98
C PRO A 106 -6.77 -12.64 9.32
N TYR A 107 -7.27 -13.89 9.35
CA TYR A 107 -7.32 -14.68 10.57
C TYR A 107 -7.30 -16.18 10.29
N ILE A 108 -6.44 -16.90 11.03
CA ILE A 108 -6.41 -18.36 11.08
C ILE A 108 -6.38 -18.74 12.57
N ALA A 109 -7.46 -19.38 13.05
CA ALA A 109 -7.57 -19.76 14.45
C ALA A 109 -6.61 -20.89 14.80
N ALA A 110 -6.05 -20.88 16.02
CA ALA A 110 -5.22 -21.94 16.56
C ALA A 110 -5.90 -23.32 16.44
N ARG A 111 -5.19 -24.31 15.87
CA ARG A 111 -5.71 -25.66 15.56
C ARG A 111 -6.98 -25.67 14.69
N GLY A 112 -7.30 -24.56 14.04
CA GLY A 112 -8.48 -24.36 13.22
C GLY A 112 -8.15 -24.38 11.74
N ASN A 113 -9.18 -24.09 10.94
CA ASN A 113 -9.05 -23.91 9.50
C ASN A 113 -9.60 -22.53 9.10
N ALA A 114 -8.91 -21.84 8.19
CA ALA A 114 -9.47 -20.73 7.44
C ALA A 114 -9.89 -21.21 6.04
N LYS A 115 -10.88 -20.56 5.45
CA LYS A 115 -11.31 -20.80 4.08
C LYS A 115 -11.17 -19.52 3.28
N ILE A 116 -10.54 -19.63 2.12
CA ILE A 116 -10.48 -18.56 1.13
C ILE A 116 -10.96 -19.11 -0.22
N THR A 117 -11.47 -18.25 -1.08
CA THR A 117 -11.90 -18.61 -2.42
C THR A 117 -11.06 -17.84 -3.44
N MET A 118 -10.47 -18.56 -4.39
CA MET A 118 -9.74 -17.98 -5.51
C MET A 118 -10.68 -17.83 -6.70
N PHE A 119 -10.74 -16.67 -7.34
CA PHE A 119 -11.53 -16.40 -8.55
C PHE A 119 -10.60 -16.11 -9.73
N TYR A 120 -11.02 -16.53 -10.93
CA TYR A 120 -10.26 -16.35 -12.17
C TYR A 120 -11.14 -16.52 -13.42
N GLY A 121 -10.57 -16.30 -14.59
CA GLY A 121 -11.23 -16.36 -15.88
C GLY A 121 -12.01 -15.11 -16.23
N ASN A 122 -11.65 -13.96 -15.67
CA ASN A 122 -12.25 -12.67 -16.05
C ASN A 122 -11.31 -11.94 -17.03
N PRO A 123 -11.58 -11.94 -18.34
CA PRO A 123 -10.69 -11.33 -19.34
C PRO A 123 -10.65 -9.80 -19.27
N LEU A 124 -11.54 -9.18 -18.48
CA LEU A 124 -11.55 -7.74 -18.26
C LEU A 124 -10.81 -7.34 -16.98
N ALA A 125 -10.40 -8.29 -16.14
CA ALA A 125 -9.69 -7.99 -14.90
C ALA A 125 -8.28 -7.43 -15.17
N ILE A 126 -7.95 -6.31 -14.52
CA ILE A 126 -6.61 -5.71 -14.49
C ILE A 126 -5.83 -6.34 -13.34
N ASP A 127 -4.51 -6.48 -13.47
CA ASP A 127 -3.68 -7.02 -12.38
C ASP A 127 -3.90 -6.29 -11.04
N ALA A 128 -3.96 -7.05 -9.96
CA ALA A 128 -4.09 -6.54 -8.59
C ALA A 128 -3.07 -7.17 -7.63
N SER A 129 -2.08 -7.90 -8.16
CA SER A 129 -0.96 -8.45 -7.42
C SER A 129 -0.12 -7.32 -6.81
N SER A 130 0.13 -7.37 -5.50
CA SER A 130 0.89 -6.34 -4.79
C SER A 130 1.64 -6.94 -3.60
N GLY A 131 2.96 -6.99 -3.69
CA GLY A 131 3.83 -7.43 -2.60
C GLY A 131 3.76 -6.48 -1.40
N ALA A 132 3.74 -5.16 -1.66
CA ALA A 132 3.68 -4.12 -0.64
C ALA A 132 2.46 -4.22 0.28
N SER A 133 1.30 -4.60 -0.27
CA SER A 133 0.07 -4.81 0.54
C SER A 133 -0.06 -6.23 1.12
N THR A 134 0.83 -7.16 0.73
CA THR A 134 0.78 -8.56 1.17
C THR A 134 1.67 -8.80 2.39
N PHE A 135 2.89 -8.27 2.39
CA PHE A 135 3.92 -8.55 3.38
C PHE A 135 4.06 -7.45 4.45
N GLU A 136 4.84 -7.70 5.50
CA GLU A 136 5.18 -6.67 6.51
C GLU A 136 6.18 -5.65 5.95
N PHE A 137 6.99 -6.08 4.99
CA PHE A 137 7.90 -5.24 4.22
C PHE A 137 8.07 -5.85 2.84
N PHE A 138 8.16 -5.02 1.80
CA PHE A 138 8.39 -5.48 0.43
C PHE A 138 9.11 -4.42 -0.42
N ASP A 139 10.06 -4.89 -1.21
CA ASP A 139 10.70 -4.14 -2.27
C ASP A 139 11.08 -5.07 -3.44
N ASP A 140 10.63 -4.75 -4.64
CA ASP A 140 11.01 -5.40 -5.91
C ASP A 140 12.04 -4.59 -6.70
N PHE A 141 12.53 -3.49 -6.11
CA PHE A 141 13.55 -2.62 -6.69
C PHE A 141 13.20 -2.12 -8.10
N ALA A 142 11.90 -1.98 -8.41
CA ALA A 142 11.42 -1.54 -9.73
C ALA A 142 11.77 -0.08 -10.06
N GLY A 143 11.99 0.75 -9.03
CA GLY A 143 12.37 2.15 -9.18
C GLY A 143 13.77 2.36 -9.78
N PRO A 144 14.10 3.57 -10.26
CA PRO A 144 15.42 3.86 -10.84
C PRO A 144 16.54 4.01 -9.80
N ASN A 145 16.21 4.08 -8.50
CA ASN A 145 17.14 4.29 -7.40
C ASN A 145 16.67 3.52 -6.15
N ILE A 146 17.55 3.39 -5.17
CA ILE A 146 17.19 2.84 -3.85
C ILE A 146 16.23 3.80 -3.16
N ASN A 147 15.15 3.28 -2.60
CA ASN A 147 14.20 4.07 -1.84
C ASN A 147 14.81 4.41 -0.46
N PHE A 148 15.18 5.68 -0.26
CA PHE A 148 15.80 6.18 0.98
C PHE A 148 14.87 6.17 2.20
N GLY A 149 13.54 6.11 2.00
CA GLY A 149 12.58 5.91 3.09
C GLY A 149 12.42 4.44 3.50
N LYS A 150 12.88 3.50 2.68
CA LYS A 150 12.83 2.06 2.96
C LYS A 150 14.18 1.47 3.37
N TRP A 151 15.28 2.02 2.84
CA TRP A 151 16.62 1.46 3.01
C TRP A 151 17.67 2.52 3.36
N ASP A 152 18.31 2.30 4.50
CA ASP A 152 19.64 2.81 4.84
C ASP A 152 20.68 2.15 3.94
N ARG A 153 21.58 2.93 3.34
CA ARG A 153 22.67 2.41 2.51
C ARG A 153 24.05 2.71 3.09
N TYR A 154 24.95 1.73 3.00
CA TYR A 154 26.35 1.93 3.38
C TYR A 154 27.28 1.12 2.48
N TYR A 155 28.39 1.73 2.08
CA TYR A 155 29.43 1.08 1.31
C TYR A 155 30.77 1.78 1.56
N THR A 156 31.88 1.04 1.42
CA THR A 156 33.23 1.60 1.59
C THR A 156 34.24 0.89 0.72
N GLY A 157 35.44 1.46 0.64
CA GLY A 157 36.61 0.90 -0.03
C GLY A 157 36.46 0.65 -1.55
N GLY A 158 35.37 1.17 -2.13
CA GLY A 158 35.03 1.03 -3.53
C GLY A 158 33.76 0.24 -3.79
N GLY A 159 33.08 -0.27 -2.74
CA GLY A 159 31.74 -0.84 -2.87
C GLY A 159 30.76 0.12 -3.55
N GLU A 160 29.84 -0.43 -4.33
CA GLU A 160 28.81 0.32 -5.05
C GLU A 160 27.44 -0.33 -4.86
N ILE A 161 26.39 0.50 -4.92
CA ILE A 161 25.00 0.07 -4.93
C ILE A 161 24.40 0.55 -6.24
N ASP A 162 23.89 -0.38 -7.04
CA ASP A 162 23.26 -0.12 -8.34
C ASP A 162 21.85 -0.68 -8.32
N ILE A 163 20.87 0.11 -8.77
CA ILE A 163 19.52 -0.36 -9.06
C ILE A 163 19.26 -0.11 -10.53
N ASN A 164 19.07 -1.20 -11.26
CA ASN A 164 18.85 -1.14 -12.69
C ASN A 164 18.12 -2.39 -13.16
N GLY A 165 17.01 -2.21 -13.87
CA GLY A 165 16.23 -3.29 -14.45
C GLY A 165 15.41 -4.10 -13.43
N GLY A 166 14.89 -3.44 -12.39
CA GLY A 166 14.06 -4.11 -11.37
C GLY A 166 14.88 -4.99 -10.41
N MET A 167 16.12 -4.61 -10.12
CA MET A 167 16.97 -5.39 -9.22
C MET A 167 18.00 -4.52 -8.50
N LEU A 168 18.26 -4.83 -7.24
CA LEU A 168 19.34 -4.29 -6.43
C LEU A 168 20.63 -5.08 -6.64
N LYS A 169 21.75 -4.39 -6.86
CA LYS A 169 23.10 -4.98 -6.85
C LYS A 169 23.94 -4.36 -5.75
N LEU A 170 24.46 -5.22 -4.88
CA LEU A 170 25.50 -4.89 -3.91
C LEU A 170 26.85 -5.30 -4.53
N ILE A 171 27.54 -4.33 -5.10
CA ILE A 171 28.73 -4.55 -5.91
C ILE A 171 29.98 -4.39 -5.05
N VAL A 172 30.91 -5.32 -5.21
CA VAL A 172 32.23 -5.30 -4.57
C VAL A 172 33.29 -5.36 -5.69
N PRO A 173 33.66 -4.21 -6.28
CA PRO A 173 34.34 -4.15 -7.57
C PRO A 173 35.86 -4.29 -7.48
N LYS A 174 36.43 -4.18 -6.28
CA LYS A 174 37.87 -4.33 -6.03
C LYS A 174 38.07 -5.12 -4.75
N PHE A 175 39.26 -5.70 -4.61
CA PHE A 175 39.73 -6.15 -3.31
C PHE A 175 40.22 -4.94 -2.51
N HIS A 176 39.63 -4.72 -1.34
CA HIS A 176 40.22 -3.99 -0.24
C HIS A 176 39.65 -4.51 1.09
N PRO A 177 40.45 -4.52 2.19
CA PRO A 177 40.15 -5.28 3.41
C PRO A 177 38.86 -4.87 4.14
N GLU A 178 38.30 -3.72 3.79
CA GLU A 178 37.08 -3.15 4.37
C GLU A 178 35.94 -3.07 3.35
N ASP A 179 36.08 -3.65 2.14
CA ASP A 179 35.12 -3.43 1.05
C ASP A 179 33.81 -4.14 1.34
N VAL A 180 32.78 -3.31 1.51
CA VAL A 180 31.41 -3.74 1.75
C VAL A 180 30.44 -2.90 0.94
N SER A 181 29.32 -3.51 0.59
CA SER A 181 28.13 -2.85 0.08
C SER A 181 26.93 -3.45 0.80
N GLN A 182 26.11 -2.61 1.42
CA GLN A 182 24.99 -3.05 2.23
C GLN A 182 23.78 -2.13 2.08
N VAL A 183 22.61 -2.73 2.26
CA VAL A 183 21.38 -2.02 2.58
C VAL A 183 20.78 -2.60 3.85
N LYS A 184 20.15 -1.74 4.64
CA LYS A 184 19.47 -2.07 5.89
C LYS A 184 18.11 -1.41 5.90
N SER A 185 17.05 -2.10 6.29
CA SER A 185 15.70 -1.50 6.29
C SER A 185 15.62 -0.29 7.22
N GLU A 186 14.76 0.67 6.91
CA GLU A 186 14.41 1.73 7.86
C GLU A 186 13.53 1.19 8.99
N GLU A 187 12.59 0.32 8.65
CA GLU A 187 11.69 -0.37 9.55
C GLU A 187 12.39 -1.45 10.39
N THR A 188 11.84 -1.70 11.57
CA THR A 188 12.24 -2.78 12.48
C THR A 188 11.15 -3.83 12.58
N PHE A 189 11.56 -5.10 12.67
CA PHE A 189 10.67 -6.25 12.74
C PHE A 189 10.82 -6.94 14.09
N ALA A 190 9.69 -7.37 14.65
CA ALA A 190 9.66 -8.18 15.87
C ALA A 190 10.10 -9.63 15.58
N VAL A 191 10.46 -10.36 16.64
CA VAL A 191 10.71 -11.80 16.57
C VAL A 191 9.48 -12.55 16.05
N ASN A 192 9.68 -13.72 15.43
CA ASN A 192 8.68 -14.45 14.63
C ASN A 192 8.49 -13.84 13.24
N SER A 193 9.62 -13.44 12.64
CA SER A 193 9.69 -12.86 11.30
C SER A 193 10.64 -13.65 10.42
N MET A 194 10.41 -13.61 9.11
CA MET A 194 11.25 -14.23 8.11
C MET A 194 11.56 -13.24 6.99
N LEU A 195 12.85 -13.01 6.73
CA LEU A 195 13.33 -12.28 5.57
C LEU A 195 13.51 -13.25 4.41
N VAL A 196 12.84 -12.99 3.30
CA VAL A 196 13.00 -13.77 2.06
C VAL A 196 13.50 -12.86 0.96
N THR A 197 14.42 -13.38 0.16
CA THR A 197 14.95 -12.69 -1.01
C THR A 197 15.08 -13.63 -2.18
N LYS A 198 14.76 -13.16 -3.38
CA LYS A 198 15.21 -13.81 -4.62
C LYS A 198 16.52 -13.18 -5.04
N ARG A 199 17.58 -13.97 -5.01
CA ARG A 199 18.94 -13.47 -5.19
C ARG A 199 19.76 -14.33 -6.14
N LYS A 200 20.89 -13.78 -6.56
CA LYS A 200 21.95 -14.50 -7.27
C LYS A 200 23.31 -13.92 -6.94
N LYS A 201 24.35 -14.72 -7.14
CA LYS A 201 25.74 -14.32 -7.02
C LYS A 201 26.38 -14.26 -8.41
N VAL A 202 27.15 -13.19 -8.66
CA VAL A 202 27.92 -13.05 -9.91
C VAL A 202 29.36 -12.70 -9.58
N THR A 203 30.27 -13.56 -10.02
CA THR A 203 31.71 -13.34 -9.91
C THR A 203 32.25 -12.55 -11.10
N THR A 204 32.93 -11.43 -10.86
CA THR A 204 33.59 -10.61 -11.90
C THR A 204 35.13 -10.66 -11.81
N GLY A 205 35.67 -11.19 -10.71
CA GLY A 205 37.11 -11.36 -10.49
C GLY A 205 37.71 -12.65 -11.04
N GLU A 206 39.02 -12.79 -10.84
CA GLU A 206 39.77 -14.01 -11.21
C GLU A 206 39.61 -15.14 -10.17
N ASP A 207 39.19 -14.80 -8.94
CA ASP A 207 38.92 -15.76 -7.89
C ASP A 207 37.48 -16.29 -8.03
N SER A 208 37.36 -17.57 -8.35
CA SER A 208 36.09 -18.24 -8.61
C SER A 208 35.18 -18.39 -7.39
N ARG A 209 35.65 -18.03 -6.19
CA ARG A 209 34.78 -17.96 -5.00
C ARG A 209 33.74 -16.84 -5.11
N GLY A 210 34.07 -15.74 -5.77
CA GLY A 210 33.20 -14.57 -5.85
C GLY A 210 33.00 -13.85 -4.50
N PRO A 211 32.08 -12.87 -4.43
CA PRO A 211 31.83 -12.12 -3.22
C PRO A 211 31.19 -13.02 -2.14
N VAL A 212 31.40 -12.64 -0.88
CA VAL A 212 30.65 -13.17 0.26
C VAL A 212 29.30 -12.47 0.30
N ILE A 213 28.22 -13.23 0.49
CA ILE A 213 26.87 -12.68 0.63
C ILE A 213 26.38 -12.94 2.04
N GLU A 214 25.77 -11.92 2.64
CA GLU A 214 25.13 -11.99 3.94
C GLU A 214 23.71 -11.44 3.85
N GLN A 215 22.79 -12.10 4.55
CA GLN A 215 21.42 -11.62 4.71
C GLN A 215 20.84 -12.01 6.07
N GLY A 216 19.88 -11.24 6.56
CA GLY A 216 19.12 -11.58 7.76
C GLY A 216 18.70 -10.35 8.52
N PHE A 217 18.91 -10.37 9.84
CA PHE A 217 18.47 -9.32 10.76
C PHE A 217 19.62 -8.80 11.61
N VAL A 218 19.64 -7.49 11.83
CA VAL A 218 20.66 -6.79 12.61
C VAL A 218 20.04 -5.77 13.56
N ASP A 219 20.77 -5.45 14.63
CA ASP A 219 20.38 -4.42 15.59
C ASP A 219 20.09 -3.07 14.92
N PRO A 220 19.03 -2.35 15.32
CA PRO A 220 18.65 -1.09 14.67
C PRO A 220 19.69 0.02 14.77
N HIS A 221 20.44 0.07 15.88
CA HIS A 221 21.33 1.19 16.21
C HIS A 221 22.80 0.85 15.96
N ASN A 222 23.21 -0.40 16.21
CA ASN A 222 24.56 -0.85 15.97
C ASN A 222 24.57 -2.34 15.64
N GLU A 223 24.77 -2.62 14.36
CA GLU A 223 24.76 -3.94 13.75
C GLU A 223 25.63 -4.98 14.49
N ASN A 224 26.63 -4.58 15.28
CA ASN A 224 27.49 -5.48 16.07
C ASN A 224 26.96 -5.79 17.48
N ARG A 225 25.70 -5.47 17.80
CA ARG A 225 25.07 -5.79 19.09
C ARG A 225 24.25 -7.06 19.01
N ASN A 226 23.35 -7.12 18.04
CA ASN A 226 22.43 -8.22 17.82
C ASN A 226 22.47 -8.59 16.34
N GLN A 227 22.68 -9.87 16.02
CA GLN A 227 22.78 -10.38 14.66
C GLN A 227 22.12 -11.75 14.54
N VAL A 228 21.33 -11.89 13.48
CA VAL A 228 20.86 -13.17 12.95
C VAL A 228 21.11 -13.13 11.45
N ILE A 229 22.31 -13.52 11.02
CA ILE A 229 22.75 -13.40 9.63
C ILE A 229 23.16 -14.78 9.11
N VAL A 230 22.63 -15.16 7.95
CA VAL A 230 23.22 -16.25 7.17
C VAL A 230 24.29 -15.67 6.25
N ARG A 231 25.44 -16.34 6.21
CA ARG A 231 26.56 -16.03 5.33
C ARG A 231 26.76 -17.16 4.34
N THR A 232 26.84 -16.84 3.05
CA THR A 232 27.22 -17.78 1.99
C THR A 232 28.55 -17.41 1.35
N GLU A 233 29.37 -18.44 1.15
CA GLU A 233 30.75 -18.35 0.72
C GLU A 233 31.07 -19.43 -0.32
N LEU A 234 32.25 -19.29 -0.93
CA LEU A 234 32.85 -20.14 -1.95
C LEU A 234 32.08 -20.19 -3.27
N GLN A 235 32.71 -20.86 -4.24
CA GLN A 235 32.10 -21.13 -5.53
C GLN A 235 30.83 -21.93 -5.33
N ASN A 236 29.77 -21.56 -6.07
CA ASN A 236 28.43 -22.15 -5.99
C ASN A 236 27.80 -22.15 -4.58
N GLU A 237 28.22 -21.23 -3.71
CA GLU A 237 27.66 -21.08 -2.35
C GLU A 237 27.70 -22.39 -1.55
N THR A 238 28.81 -23.11 -1.70
CA THR A 238 29.02 -24.44 -1.11
C THR A 238 29.41 -24.40 0.36
N TYR A 239 29.53 -23.20 0.93
CA TYR A 239 29.83 -22.97 2.34
C TYR A 239 28.82 -21.99 2.90
N VAL A 240 27.95 -22.48 3.78
CA VAL A 240 26.91 -21.67 4.44
C VAL A 240 27.14 -21.70 5.94
N SER A 241 27.04 -20.54 6.59
CA SER A 241 27.27 -20.39 8.02
C SER A 241 26.32 -19.37 8.65
N TRP A 242 26.18 -19.43 9.97
CA TRP A 242 25.47 -18.41 10.73
C TRP A 242 26.45 -17.44 11.39
N VAL A 243 26.00 -16.19 11.51
CA VAL A 243 26.57 -15.18 12.38
C VAL A 243 25.51 -14.76 13.38
N LEU A 244 25.65 -15.24 14.62
CA LEU A 244 24.69 -15.03 15.70
C LEU A 244 25.35 -14.26 16.83
N GLU A 245 24.82 -13.08 17.14
CA GLU A 245 25.25 -12.26 18.27
C GLU A 245 24.03 -11.80 19.07
N ASN A 246 24.11 -11.91 20.39
CA ASN A 246 23.09 -11.41 21.31
C ASN A 246 23.75 -10.61 22.43
N GLN A 247 23.56 -9.29 22.41
CA GLN A 247 24.13 -8.39 23.40
C GLN A 247 23.60 -8.67 24.81
N LYS A 248 22.30 -8.95 24.94
CA LYS A 248 21.67 -9.20 26.25
C LYS A 248 22.18 -10.50 26.87
N GLY A 249 22.44 -11.50 26.04
CA GLY A 249 23.01 -12.78 26.44
C GLY A 249 24.53 -12.77 26.65
N ASP A 250 25.22 -11.68 26.28
CA ASP A 250 26.70 -11.62 26.15
C ASP A 250 27.24 -12.86 25.42
N ALA A 251 26.55 -13.27 24.35
CA ALA A 251 26.77 -14.53 23.68
C ALA A 251 26.95 -14.31 22.17
N ARG A 252 27.87 -15.08 21.60
CA ARG A 252 28.18 -15.08 20.18
C ARG A 252 28.43 -16.50 19.70
N TYR A 253 27.89 -16.84 18.53
CA TYR A 253 28.06 -18.14 17.94
C TYR A 253 28.21 -18.04 16.42
N PHE A 254 29.34 -18.54 15.91
CA PHE A 254 29.72 -18.48 14.49
C PHE A 254 30.03 -19.90 13.98
N PRO A 255 29.01 -20.77 13.91
CA PRO A 255 29.21 -22.11 13.38
C PRO A 255 29.63 -22.05 11.92
N LYS A 256 30.51 -22.95 11.53
CA LYS A 256 31.18 -22.95 10.23
C LYS A 256 30.70 -24.13 9.40
N ASP A 257 30.52 -23.91 8.10
CA ASP A 257 30.27 -24.96 7.10
C ASP A 257 29.10 -25.88 7.44
N MET A 258 27.90 -25.31 7.55
CA MET A 258 26.70 -26.01 8.00
C MET A 258 25.85 -26.56 6.85
N ALA A 259 25.97 -25.99 5.66
CA ALA A 259 25.25 -26.43 4.47
C ALA A 259 26.03 -26.07 3.19
N SER A 260 25.56 -26.62 2.07
CA SER A 260 26.09 -26.40 0.73
C SER A 260 24.92 -26.30 -0.24
N LEU A 261 24.74 -25.12 -0.85
CA LEU A 261 23.60 -24.83 -1.73
C LEU A 261 23.82 -25.41 -3.14
N ASN A 262 25.08 -25.42 -3.60
CA ASN A 262 25.44 -25.87 -4.96
C ASN A 262 24.74 -25.09 -6.08
N VAL A 263 24.33 -23.84 -5.81
CA VAL A 263 23.69 -22.97 -6.78
C VAL A 263 24.73 -22.50 -7.82
N PRO A 264 24.53 -22.74 -9.12
CA PRO A 264 25.46 -22.25 -10.13
C PRO A 264 25.56 -20.72 -10.13
N GLU A 265 26.73 -20.19 -10.51
CA GLU A 265 26.91 -18.74 -10.70
C GLU A 265 25.83 -18.16 -11.65
N ASP A 266 25.43 -16.91 -11.39
CA ASP A 266 24.44 -16.17 -12.18
C ASP A 266 23.07 -16.88 -12.32
N THR A 267 22.68 -17.66 -11.30
CA THR A 267 21.38 -18.34 -11.24
C THR A 267 20.50 -17.71 -10.17
N TRP A 268 19.28 -17.34 -10.52
CA TRP A 268 18.27 -16.85 -9.58
C TRP A 268 17.68 -18.00 -8.77
N TYR A 269 17.57 -17.80 -7.46
CA TYR A 269 16.96 -18.72 -6.51
C TYR A 269 16.46 -17.94 -5.29
N THR A 270 15.64 -18.54 -4.43
CA THR A 270 15.13 -17.87 -3.23
C THR A 270 15.81 -18.37 -1.97
N THR A 271 16.02 -17.46 -1.02
CA THR A 271 16.57 -17.79 0.29
C THR A 271 15.80 -17.11 1.39
N GLY A 272 15.53 -17.83 2.46
CA GLY A 272 14.78 -17.35 3.62
C GLY A 272 15.57 -17.49 4.92
N VAL A 273 15.55 -16.44 5.73
CA VAL A 273 16.10 -16.42 7.09
C VAL A 273 14.95 -16.22 8.06
N ALA A 274 14.56 -17.28 8.76
CA ALA A 274 13.52 -17.22 9.79
C ALA A 274 14.16 -17.03 11.16
N TRP A 275 13.62 -16.07 11.92
CA TRP A 275 14.03 -15.72 13.26
C TRP A 275 12.80 -15.69 14.17
N TYR A 276 12.76 -16.60 15.13
CA TYR A 276 11.55 -16.90 15.89
C TYR A 276 11.84 -17.32 17.33
N VAL A 277 10.80 -17.37 18.16
CA VAL A 277 10.89 -17.80 19.56
C VAL A 277 10.09 -19.08 19.77
N GLU A 278 10.65 -20.01 20.53
CA GLU A 278 9.95 -21.21 21.02
C GLU A 278 10.47 -21.48 22.43
N ASP A 279 9.55 -21.73 23.37
CA ASP A 279 9.87 -21.88 24.80
C ASP A 279 10.70 -20.71 25.37
N GLU A 280 10.31 -19.47 25.04
CA GLU A 280 10.97 -18.20 25.45
C GLU A 280 12.41 -17.99 24.95
N LEU A 281 12.94 -18.91 24.14
CA LEU A 281 14.29 -18.87 23.61
C LEU A 281 14.30 -18.66 22.09
N GLY A 282 15.24 -17.82 21.64
CA GLY A 282 15.39 -17.50 20.23
C GLY A 282 15.93 -18.67 19.40
N ARG A 283 15.40 -18.82 18.19
CA ARG A 283 15.75 -19.85 17.22
C ARG A 283 15.89 -19.26 15.82
N VAL A 284 16.62 -19.97 14.98
CA VAL A 284 16.84 -19.60 13.59
C VAL A 284 16.68 -20.82 12.68
N ALA A 285 16.16 -20.56 11.48
CA ALA A 285 16.06 -21.55 10.41
C ALA A 285 16.40 -20.89 9.06
N PHE A 286 16.98 -21.69 8.16
CA PHE A 286 17.33 -21.24 6.82
C PHE A 286 16.58 -22.04 5.76
N PHE A 287 16.19 -21.38 4.68
CA PHE A 287 15.41 -21.94 3.58
C PHE A 287 16.09 -21.65 2.24
N GLU A 288 16.05 -22.62 1.34
CA GLU A 288 16.49 -22.53 -0.05
C GLU A 288 15.33 -22.99 -0.95
N ASP A 289 14.91 -22.15 -1.90
CA ASP A 289 13.76 -22.39 -2.79
C ASP A 289 12.51 -22.85 -2.02
N GLY A 290 12.21 -22.13 -0.92
CA GLY A 290 11.11 -22.42 -0.01
C GLY A 290 11.28 -23.69 0.85
N SER A 291 12.34 -24.46 0.65
CA SER A 291 12.61 -25.70 1.38
C SER A 291 13.52 -25.46 2.58
N ARG A 292 13.13 -25.95 3.76
CA ARG A 292 13.92 -25.80 4.98
C ARG A 292 15.20 -26.62 4.94
N VAL A 293 16.35 -25.96 5.14
CA VAL A 293 17.66 -26.60 5.22
C VAL A 293 17.93 -27.00 6.67
N SER A 294 17.41 -28.17 7.07
CA SER A 294 17.44 -28.62 8.48
C SER A 294 18.82 -28.65 9.16
N SER A 295 19.92 -28.78 8.40
CA SER A 295 21.27 -28.71 8.97
C SER A 295 21.63 -27.32 9.50
N MET A 296 20.88 -26.29 9.10
CA MET A 296 21.03 -24.90 9.54
C MET A 296 20.16 -24.55 10.75
N ASP A 297 19.31 -25.44 11.24
CA ASP A 297 18.44 -25.14 12.38
C ASP A 297 19.27 -25.00 13.67
N LEU A 298 19.08 -23.88 14.38
CA LEU A 298 19.76 -23.62 15.66
C LEU A 298 18.79 -23.02 16.68
N ALA A 299 19.00 -23.38 17.94
CA ALA A 299 18.22 -22.91 19.06
C ALA A 299 19.12 -22.46 20.20
N SER A 300 18.83 -21.27 20.74
CA SER A 300 19.43 -20.81 21.98
C SER A 300 19.06 -21.74 23.14
N THR A 301 19.97 -21.84 24.12
CA THR A 301 19.66 -22.41 25.45
C THR A 301 19.82 -21.32 26.51
N GLU A 302 19.37 -21.58 27.73
CA GLU A 302 19.61 -20.67 28.86
C GLU A 302 21.11 -20.40 29.07
N GLU A 303 21.97 -21.40 28.84
CA GLU A 303 23.42 -21.26 28.98
C GLU A 303 24.10 -20.66 27.73
N ALA A 304 23.49 -20.79 26.56
CA ALA A 304 24.02 -20.36 25.27
C ALA A 304 22.94 -19.57 24.51
N ASN A 305 22.65 -18.37 24.98
CA ASN A 305 21.60 -17.50 24.43
C ASN A 305 22.11 -16.57 23.32
N TYR A 306 22.49 -17.14 22.18
CA TYR A 306 23.12 -16.40 21.07
C TYR A 306 22.12 -15.85 20.04
N VAL A 307 20.84 -16.22 20.08
CA VAL A 307 19.79 -15.67 19.21
C VAL A 307 19.02 -14.58 19.97
N PRO A 308 19.11 -13.31 19.56
CA PRO A 308 18.36 -12.22 20.18
C PRO A 308 16.85 -12.38 19.95
N ILE A 309 16.01 -11.74 20.77
CA ILE A 309 14.54 -11.72 20.63
C ILE A 309 13.98 -10.29 20.64
N THR A 310 14.84 -9.31 20.39
CA THR A 310 14.52 -7.88 20.30
C THR A 310 14.30 -7.48 18.85
N ASP A 311 13.53 -6.43 18.60
CA ASP A 311 13.29 -5.93 17.25
C ASP A 311 14.59 -5.63 16.49
N MET A 312 14.62 -6.00 15.21
CA MET A 312 15.80 -5.90 14.35
C MET A 312 15.43 -5.40 12.94
N LYS A 313 16.38 -4.78 12.25
CA LYS A 313 16.24 -4.32 10.86
C LYS A 313 16.60 -5.47 9.91
N ALA A 314 15.93 -5.57 8.77
CA ALA A 314 16.33 -6.46 7.68
C ALA A 314 17.63 -5.97 7.05
N TYR A 315 18.50 -6.89 6.63
CA TYR A 315 19.86 -6.57 6.24
C TYR A 315 20.31 -7.41 5.06
N LEU A 316 20.85 -6.75 4.04
CA LEU A 316 21.45 -7.37 2.85
C LEU A 316 22.85 -6.81 2.67
N PHE A 317 23.83 -7.69 2.45
CA PHE A 317 25.23 -7.31 2.47
C PHE A 317 26.07 -8.15 1.52
N ALA A 318 27.07 -7.52 0.90
CA ALA A 318 28.09 -8.18 0.11
C ALA A 318 29.48 -7.63 0.45
N SER A 319 30.49 -8.51 0.49
CA SER A 319 31.87 -8.14 0.80
C SER A 319 32.93 -9.03 0.12
N THR A 320 34.20 -8.65 0.25
CA THR A 320 35.34 -9.50 -0.13
C THR A 320 35.83 -10.36 1.04
N TYR A 321 36.61 -11.42 0.77
CA TYR A 321 37.29 -12.16 1.85
C TYR A 321 38.38 -11.28 2.46
N SER A 322 38.59 -11.43 3.78
CA SER A 322 39.68 -10.77 4.51
C SER A 322 41.10 -11.24 4.11
N ASP A 323 41.22 -12.27 3.27
CA ASP A 323 42.46 -12.98 2.92
C ASP A 323 43.24 -12.37 1.74
N VAL A 324 42.96 -11.11 1.39
CA VAL A 324 43.54 -10.35 0.28
C VAL A 324 43.25 -10.84 -1.14
N SER A 325 42.29 -11.75 -1.29
CA SER A 325 41.96 -12.33 -2.59
C SER A 325 41.07 -11.41 -3.44
N LYS A 326 41.18 -11.55 -4.77
CA LYS A 326 40.39 -10.75 -5.74
C LYS A 326 39.02 -11.36 -6.01
N ASN A 327 38.26 -11.64 -4.97
CA ASN A 327 36.95 -12.27 -5.04
C ASN A 327 35.83 -11.27 -5.35
N MET A 328 36.04 -10.50 -6.42
CA MET A 328 35.19 -9.40 -6.84
C MET A 328 33.92 -9.91 -7.52
N GLY A 329 32.85 -9.14 -7.42
CA GLY A 329 31.56 -9.50 -7.99
C GLY A 329 30.43 -8.68 -7.41
N TYR A 330 29.22 -9.21 -7.47
CA TYR A 330 28.07 -8.62 -6.81
C TYR A 330 27.07 -9.67 -6.34
N ALA A 331 26.35 -9.33 -5.28
CA ALA A 331 25.07 -9.95 -4.94
C ALA A 331 23.96 -9.17 -5.64
N ALA A 332 23.04 -9.87 -6.27
CA ALA A 332 21.91 -9.29 -6.97
C ALA A 332 20.61 -9.79 -6.34
N PHE A 333 19.64 -8.90 -6.18
CA PHE A 333 18.34 -9.17 -5.54
C PHE A 333 17.23 -8.67 -6.45
N ASP A 334 16.32 -9.56 -6.83
CA ASP A 334 15.13 -9.28 -7.66
C ASP A 334 14.03 -8.67 -6.77
N TYR A 335 13.85 -9.25 -5.59
CA TYR A 335 12.97 -8.71 -4.56
C TYR A 335 13.47 -9.11 -3.17
N ALA A 336 12.99 -8.39 -2.16
CA ALA A 336 13.13 -8.71 -0.75
C ALA A 336 11.81 -8.43 -0.02
N TYR A 337 11.40 -9.34 0.87
CA TYR A 337 10.23 -9.13 1.72
C TYR A 337 10.41 -9.72 3.12
N VAL A 338 9.73 -9.12 4.09
CA VAL A 338 9.61 -9.67 5.45
C VAL A 338 8.18 -10.12 5.69
N ARG A 339 8.02 -11.36 6.15
CA ARG A 339 6.73 -11.94 6.52
C ARG A 339 6.73 -12.45 7.95
N LYS A 340 5.53 -12.62 8.52
CA LYS A 340 5.35 -13.33 9.78
C LYS A 340 5.74 -14.80 9.61
N PHE A 341 6.24 -15.41 10.67
CA PHE A 341 6.73 -16.78 10.65
C PHE A 341 6.34 -17.54 11.91
N VAL A 342 5.79 -18.73 11.72
CA VAL A 342 5.66 -19.76 12.76
C VAL A 342 6.40 -21.04 12.34
N PRO A 343 6.99 -21.81 13.28
CA PRO A 343 7.82 -22.97 12.94
C PRO A 343 7.07 -24.07 12.19
N GLU A 344 5.81 -24.28 12.57
CA GLU A 344 4.88 -25.20 11.93
C GLU A 344 3.91 -24.39 11.06
N GLU A 345 4.34 -24.10 9.83
CA GLU A 345 3.61 -23.28 8.87
C GLU A 345 2.21 -23.84 8.55
N PRO A 346 1.20 -22.98 8.29
CA PRO A 346 -0.11 -23.42 7.86
C PRO A 346 -0.06 -24.24 6.56
N ALA A 347 -0.87 -25.29 6.49
CA ALA A 347 -0.98 -26.12 5.29
C ALA A 347 -2.09 -25.59 4.37
N VAL A 348 -1.77 -25.36 3.10
CA VAL A 348 -2.73 -24.87 2.08
C VAL A 348 -3.22 -26.06 1.24
N ILE A 349 -4.55 -26.25 1.21
CA ILE A 349 -5.20 -27.39 0.56
C ILE A 349 -6.24 -26.87 -0.43
N MET A 350 -6.03 -27.16 -1.71
CA MET A 350 -7.03 -26.92 -2.77
C MET A 350 -8.12 -27.99 -2.71
N ALA A 351 -9.38 -27.59 -2.82
CA ALA A 351 -10.48 -28.53 -3.00
C ALA A 351 -10.34 -29.21 -4.37
N THR A 352 -9.84 -30.45 -4.42
CA THR A 352 -9.90 -31.22 -5.67
C THR A 352 -11.35 -31.56 -5.98
N ALA A 353 -11.77 -31.37 -7.23
CA ALA A 353 -13.12 -31.65 -7.68
C ALA A 353 -13.61 -33.03 -7.19
N ALA A 354 -14.70 -32.98 -6.42
CA ALA A 354 -15.48 -34.06 -5.82
C ALA A 354 -14.99 -34.64 -4.48
N VAL A 355 -15.40 -34.00 -3.37
CA VAL A 355 -16.16 -34.67 -2.31
C VAL A 355 -17.19 -33.70 -1.71
N LEU A 356 -18.48 -33.96 -1.96
CA LEU A 356 -19.57 -33.43 -1.14
C LEU A 356 -19.40 -33.97 0.29
N MET A 357 -19.13 -33.12 1.27
CA MET A 357 -19.33 -33.46 2.67
C MET A 357 -20.29 -32.48 3.33
N GLN A 358 -21.23 -33.10 4.05
CA GLN A 358 -22.43 -32.55 4.66
C GLN A 358 -22.13 -31.34 5.55
N GLU A 359 -23.01 -30.34 5.42
CA GLU A 359 -23.25 -29.33 6.45
C GLU A 359 -23.44 -30.03 7.79
N ASN A 360 -22.60 -29.69 8.77
CA ASN A 360 -23.05 -29.72 10.15
C ASN A 360 -22.36 -28.62 10.96
N ASP A 361 -23.24 -27.90 11.64
CA ASP A 361 -23.06 -26.93 12.71
C ASP A 361 -22.40 -25.57 12.42
N SER A 362 -23.27 -24.58 12.59
CA SER A 362 -23.01 -23.18 12.87
C SER A 362 -22.03 -23.01 14.03
N GLU A 363 -20.80 -22.62 13.71
CA GLU A 363 -19.99 -21.83 14.63
C GLU A 363 -20.00 -20.40 14.11
N THR A 364 -20.66 -19.53 14.85
CA THR A 364 -20.59 -18.08 14.66
C THR A 364 -19.15 -17.66 14.93
N THR A 365 -18.40 -17.40 13.86
CA THR A 365 -17.14 -16.66 13.91
C THR A 365 -17.40 -15.34 14.66
N PRO A 366 -16.67 -15.02 15.74
CA PRO A 366 -16.80 -13.72 16.37
C PRO A 366 -16.38 -12.65 15.34
N ALA A 367 -17.20 -11.61 15.21
CA ALA A 367 -16.94 -10.53 14.27
C ALA A 367 -15.58 -9.87 14.56
N PRO A 368 -14.85 -9.43 13.52
CA PRO A 368 -13.60 -8.70 13.70
C PRO A 368 -13.81 -7.46 14.58
N VAL A 369 -12.83 -7.14 15.42
CA VAL A 369 -12.82 -5.91 16.23
C VAL A 369 -12.69 -4.75 15.26
N LYS A 370 -13.75 -3.93 15.16
CA LYS A 370 -13.77 -2.69 14.37
C LYS A 370 -13.37 -1.53 15.28
N ILE A 371 -12.69 -0.51 14.75
CA ILE A 371 -12.55 0.76 15.47
C ILE A 371 -13.96 1.19 15.91
N ASN A 372 -14.14 1.55 17.18
CA ASN A 372 -15.41 2.07 17.67
C ASN A 372 -15.20 3.44 18.29
N ILE A 373 -15.03 4.44 17.43
CA ILE A 373 -14.98 5.82 17.89
C ILE A 373 -16.41 6.26 18.10
N ALA A 374 -16.87 6.34 19.35
CA ALA A 374 -18.17 6.94 19.62
C ALA A 374 -18.06 8.46 19.38
N PRO A 375 -18.63 9.04 18.30
CA PRO A 375 -18.59 10.48 18.15
C PRO A 375 -19.37 11.09 19.33
N PRO A 376 -18.79 12.03 20.10
CA PRO A 376 -19.55 12.80 21.06
C PRO A 376 -20.74 13.47 20.36
N ASP A 377 -21.87 13.65 21.04
CA ASP A 377 -23.08 14.24 20.45
C ASP A 377 -22.75 15.54 19.68
N GLY A 378 -22.94 15.51 18.36
CA GLY A 378 -22.70 16.65 17.47
C GLY A 378 -21.29 16.79 16.89
N LYS A 379 -20.40 15.79 17.03
CA LYS A 379 -19.06 15.78 16.40
C LYS A 379 -19.01 14.90 15.14
N ILE A 380 -18.05 15.20 14.27
CA ILE A 380 -17.84 14.56 12.96
C ILE A 380 -16.63 13.62 13.03
N ASN A 381 -16.80 12.39 12.57
CA ASN A 381 -15.68 11.54 12.20
C ASN A 381 -15.77 11.30 10.70
N ALA A 382 -14.86 11.91 9.96
CA ALA A 382 -14.86 11.89 8.51
C ALA A 382 -13.81 10.93 7.95
N ILE A 383 -14.01 10.51 6.70
CA ILE A 383 -13.03 9.76 5.92
C ILE A 383 -12.90 10.36 4.51
N ARG A 384 -11.68 10.50 4.01
CA ARG A 384 -11.42 10.81 2.59
C ARG A 384 -11.40 9.54 1.75
N ILE A 385 -12.04 9.62 0.59
CA ILE A 385 -12.07 8.53 -0.39
C ILE A 385 -11.69 9.11 -1.76
N PHE A 386 -10.55 8.67 -2.30
CA PHE A 386 -10.06 9.13 -3.61
C PHE A 386 -10.60 8.27 -4.76
N ASP A 387 -10.85 6.99 -4.50
CA ASP A 387 -11.48 6.05 -5.43
C ASP A 387 -12.52 5.18 -4.70
N THR A 388 -13.72 5.10 -5.27
CA THR A 388 -14.80 4.25 -4.74
C THR A 388 -14.61 2.75 -4.99
N ALA A 389 -13.62 2.33 -5.79
CA ALA A 389 -13.41 0.93 -6.15
C ALA A 389 -13.22 -0.01 -4.93
N GLY A 390 -12.73 0.51 -3.80
CA GLY A 390 -12.58 -0.24 -2.53
C GLY A 390 -13.78 -0.19 -1.59
N TYR A 391 -14.81 0.61 -1.87
CA TYR A 391 -15.88 0.93 -0.92
C TYR A 391 -17.25 0.49 -1.44
N ASN A 392 -17.61 -0.76 -1.15
CA ASN A 392 -18.88 -1.36 -1.55
C ASN A 392 -19.97 -1.15 -0.48
N ASP A 393 -21.14 -1.76 -0.70
CA ASP A 393 -22.30 -1.59 0.20
C ASP A 393 -22.02 -2.01 1.65
N SER A 394 -21.23 -3.07 1.87
CA SER A 394 -20.85 -3.52 3.21
C SER A 394 -19.71 -2.69 3.82
N THR A 395 -18.72 -2.27 3.03
CA THR A 395 -17.65 -1.39 3.53
C THR A 395 -18.23 -0.09 4.08
N ILE A 396 -19.24 0.49 3.43
CA ILE A 396 -19.88 1.72 3.89
C ILE A 396 -20.67 1.52 5.19
N ALA A 397 -21.36 0.38 5.33
CA ALA A 397 -21.97 -0.01 6.58
C ALA A 397 -20.93 -0.21 7.70
N ASP A 398 -19.77 -0.80 7.37
CA ASP A 398 -18.67 -0.99 8.31
C ASP A 398 -18.04 0.34 8.76
N LEU A 399 -17.82 1.28 7.84
CA LEU A 399 -17.37 2.64 8.16
C LEU A 399 -18.36 3.30 9.12
N LYS A 400 -19.66 3.19 8.84
CA LYS A 400 -20.71 3.73 9.71
C LYS A 400 -20.70 3.10 11.09
N ASP A 401 -20.66 1.77 11.16
CA ASP A 401 -20.62 1.00 12.40
C ASP A 401 -19.35 1.32 13.22
N SER A 402 -18.28 1.75 12.55
CA SER A 402 -17.02 2.15 13.18
C SER A 402 -17.03 3.59 13.71
N GLY A 403 -18.17 4.27 13.58
CA GLY A 403 -18.38 5.62 14.10
C GLY A 403 -18.10 6.74 13.10
N LEU A 404 -17.78 6.43 11.84
CA LEU A 404 -17.65 7.42 10.77
C LEU A 404 -19.05 7.88 10.32
N ASN A 405 -19.19 9.19 10.12
CA ASN A 405 -20.49 9.79 9.80
C ASN A 405 -20.45 10.78 8.63
N LEU A 406 -19.26 11.09 8.11
CA LEU A 406 -19.05 11.94 6.94
C LEU A 406 -18.04 11.28 5.98
N VAL A 407 -18.32 11.29 4.69
CA VAL A 407 -17.39 10.91 3.62
C VAL A 407 -17.02 12.16 2.83
N MET A 408 -15.73 12.42 2.66
CA MET A 408 -15.20 13.39 1.70
C MET A 408 -14.75 12.65 0.44
N LEU A 409 -15.63 12.61 -0.55
CA LEU A 409 -15.47 11.79 -1.76
C LEU A 409 -14.88 12.61 -2.90
N ARG A 410 -13.79 12.16 -3.52
CA ARG A 410 -13.19 12.83 -4.68
C ARG A 410 -14.18 12.87 -5.85
N VAL A 411 -14.46 14.08 -6.35
CA VAL A 411 -15.35 14.31 -7.49
C VAL A 411 -14.66 15.16 -8.55
N ASP A 412 -14.84 14.78 -9.81
CA ASP A 412 -14.51 15.58 -10.98
C ASP A 412 -15.64 15.49 -12.03
N SER A 413 -15.52 16.31 -13.08
CA SER A 413 -16.52 16.35 -14.17
C SER A 413 -16.69 15.01 -14.91
N GLY A 414 -15.70 14.12 -14.86
CA GLY A 414 -15.67 12.84 -15.54
C GLY A 414 -16.28 11.70 -14.73
N ASN A 415 -16.19 11.74 -13.40
CA ASN A 415 -16.66 10.66 -12.52
C ASN A 415 -18.03 10.91 -11.87
N ILE A 416 -18.49 12.16 -11.73
CA ILE A 416 -19.63 12.49 -10.85
C ILE A 416 -20.90 11.64 -11.06
N TRP A 417 -21.21 11.31 -12.32
CA TRP A 417 -22.41 10.52 -12.65
C TRP A 417 -22.27 9.02 -12.34
N SER A 418 -21.07 8.47 -12.26
CA SER A 418 -20.86 7.07 -11.85
C SER A 418 -20.95 6.88 -10.33
N LEU A 419 -20.87 7.96 -9.56
CA LEU A 419 -20.86 7.95 -8.09
C LEU A 419 -22.26 7.82 -7.47
N GLU A 420 -23.35 7.89 -8.24
CA GLU A 420 -24.73 7.91 -7.69
C GLU A 420 -25.06 6.70 -6.82
N ARG A 421 -24.56 5.51 -7.18
CA ARG A 421 -24.76 4.32 -6.35
C ARG A 421 -24.06 4.46 -5.00
N PHE A 422 -22.85 4.99 -4.99
CA PHE A 422 -22.06 5.18 -3.78
C PHE A 422 -22.74 6.19 -2.86
N VAL A 423 -23.09 7.37 -3.38
CA VAL A 423 -23.70 8.46 -2.59
C VAL A 423 -25.01 7.99 -1.97
N LYS A 424 -25.87 7.32 -2.76
CA LYS A 424 -27.12 6.75 -2.26
C LYS A 424 -26.88 5.73 -1.14
N ASN A 425 -25.89 4.86 -1.28
CA ASN A 425 -25.58 3.86 -0.28
C ASN A 425 -25.04 4.46 1.03
N ALA A 426 -24.21 5.50 0.95
CA ALA A 426 -23.77 6.25 2.12
C ALA A 426 -24.97 6.90 2.86
N HIS A 427 -25.90 7.50 2.13
CA HIS A 427 -27.14 8.05 2.71
C HIS A 427 -28.04 6.98 3.33
N ASP A 428 -28.20 5.83 2.68
CA ASP A 428 -29.00 4.72 3.20
C ASP A 428 -28.41 4.18 4.53
N ASN A 429 -27.09 4.35 4.75
CA ASN A 429 -26.40 4.05 6.02
C ASN A 429 -26.34 5.26 6.99
N GLY A 430 -26.95 6.39 6.66
CA GLY A 430 -26.97 7.58 7.50
C GLY A 430 -25.61 8.26 7.66
N MET A 431 -24.78 8.22 6.61
CA MET A 431 -23.58 9.03 6.47
C MET A 431 -23.89 10.23 5.56
N GLN A 432 -23.22 11.35 5.81
CA GLN A 432 -23.22 12.49 4.89
C GLN A 432 -22.10 12.32 3.86
N VAL A 433 -22.26 12.89 2.66
CA VAL A 433 -21.24 12.85 1.61
C VAL A 433 -20.94 14.25 1.11
N TYR A 434 -19.71 14.70 1.30
CA TYR A 434 -19.20 15.95 0.74
C TYR A 434 -18.44 15.65 -0.54
N ALA A 435 -18.71 16.42 -1.60
CA ALA A 435 -17.94 16.37 -2.83
C ALA A 435 -16.59 17.07 -2.59
N MET A 436 -15.51 16.30 -2.51
CA MET A 436 -14.14 16.77 -2.39
C MET A 436 -13.60 17.09 -3.79
N LEU A 437 -13.37 18.37 -4.04
CA LEU A 437 -12.93 18.91 -5.32
C LEU A 437 -11.46 19.32 -5.19
N LEU A 438 -10.59 18.47 -5.73
CA LEU A 438 -9.15 18.69 -5.73
C LEU A 438 -8.70 19.24 -7.09
N SER A 439 -7.60 19.99 -7.11
CA SER A 439 -7.03 20.55 -8.34
C SER A 439 -6.53 19.44 -9.28
N ASP A 440 -6.95 19.48 -10.54
CA ASP A 440 -6.55 18.54 -11.59
C ASP A 440 -5.04 18.68 -11.91
N PRO A 441 -4.19 17.68 -11.60
CA PRO A 441 -2.76 17.73 -11.86
C PRO A 441 -2.40 17.64 -13.36
N GLU A 442 -3.33 17.21 -14.23
CA GLU A 442 -3.12 17.07 -15.67
C GLU A 442 -3.48 18.35 -16.44
N ARG A 443 -4.37 19.19 -15.90
CA ARG A 443 -4.70 20.51 -16.47
C ARG A 443 -3.66 21.53 -16.04
N ASN A 444 -2.65 21.67 -16.88
CA ASN A 444 -1.61 22.70 -16.79
C ASN A 444 -2.19 24.12 -17.01
N THR A 445 -3.04 24.58 -16.10
CA THR A 445 -3.66 25.90 -16.12
C THR A 445 -3.19 26.71 -14.93
N GLU A 446 -2.66 27.91 -15.18
CA GLU A 446 -2.20 28.89 -14.17
C GLU A 446 -3.29 29.30 -13.15
N ASP A 447 -4.54 28.83 -13.28
CA ASP A 447 -5.69 29.21 -12.46
C ASP A 447 -6.49 27.99 -11.97
N ASN A 448 -6.15 27.50 -10.76
CA ASN A 448 -6.87 26.43 -10.06
C ASN A 448 -8.34 26.78 -9.75
N SER A 449 -8.71 28.07 -9.73
CA SER A 449 -10.06 28.49 -9.35
C SER A 449 -11.10 28.15 -10.43
N ALA A 450 -10.68 28.07 -11.70
CA ALA A 450 -11.56 27.78 -12.82
C ALA A 450 -12.01 26.30 -12.86
N SER A 451 -11.09 25.37 -12.63
CA SER A 451 -11.40 23.92 -12.60
C SER A 451 -12.28 23.55 -11.42
N VAL A 452 -12.02 24.13 -10.24
CA VAL A 452 -12.86 23.95 -9.05
C VAL A 452 -14.27 24.50 -9.30
N ARG A 453 -14.42 25.68 -9.91
CA ARG A 453 -15.74 26.24 -10.25
C ARG A 453 -16.53 25.37 -11.23
N GLU A 454 -15.87 24.82 -12.26
CA GLU A 454 -16.51 23.87 -13.21
C GLU A 454 -17.00 22.60 -12.49
N ALA A 455 -16.19 22.09 -11.56
CA ALA A 455 -16.57 20.95 -10.75
C ALA A 455 -17.75 21.26 -9.80
N VAL A 456 -17.78 22.46 -9.20
CA VAL A 456 -18.92 22.92 -8.39
C VAL A 456 -20.20 23.01 -9.22
N ASP A 457 -20.15 23.59 -10.42
CA ASP A 457 -21.31 23.64 -11.31
C ASP A 457 -21.82 22.24 -11.68
N SER A 458 -20.90 21.29 -11.89
CA SER A 458 -21.22 19.88 -12.13
C SER A 458 -21.91 19.24 -10.92
N VAL A 459 -21.43 19.52 -9.70
CA VAL A 459 -22.08 19.08 -8.44
C VAL A 459 -23.48 19.66 -8.30
N MET A 460 -23.68 20.94 -8.63
CA MET A 460 -24.99 21.57 -8.58
C MET A 460 -25.96 21.00 -9.62
N ASP A 461 -25.49 20.72 -10.85
CA ASP A 461 -26.31 20.06 -11.88
C ASP A 461 -26.67 18.64 -11.47
N TYR A 462 -25.72 17.90 -10.89
CA TYR A 462 -25.93 16.57 -10.34
C TYR A 462 -26.96 16.59 -9.22
N ASN A 463 -26.82 17.44 -8.19
CA ASN A 463 -27.76 17.55 -7.07
C ASN A 463 -29.18 17.93 -7.51
N ASN A 464 -29.33 18.68 -8.61
CA ASN A 464 -30.64 19.03 -9.16
C ASN A 464 -31.32 17.86 -9.90
N LYS A 465 -30.56 16.88 -10.39
CA LYS A 465 -31.04 15.80 -11.27
C LYS A 465 -31.05 14.42 -10.61
N SER A 466 -30.09 14.15 -9.72
CA SER A 466 -29.94 12.88 -9.02
C SER A 466 -30.93 12.78 -7.86
N LEU A 467 -31.21 11.54 -7.47
CA LEU A 467 -31.99 11.22 -6.27
C LEU A 467 -31.12 11.13 -5.00
N ALA A 468 -29.80 11.22 -5.11
CA ALA A 468 -28.84 11.16 -4.01
C ALA A 468 -27.79 12.27 -4.16
N GLY A 469 -28.17 13.50 -3.79
CA GLY A 469 -27.30 14.67 -3.92
C GLY A 469 -26.27 14.80 -2.80
N PHE A 470 -25.10 15.36 -3.10
CA PHE A 470 -24.06 15.67 -2.12
C PHE A 470 -24.57 16.63 -1.03
N ASP A 471 -24.18 16.38 0.21
CA ASP A 471 -24.58 17.14 1.41
C ASP A 471 -23.72 18.38 1.64
N GLY A 472 -22.56 18.48 0.98
CA GLY A 472 -21.61 19.58 1.12
C GLY A 472 -20.50 19.51 0.07
N ILE A 473 -19.61 20.50 0.11
CA ILE A 473 -18.46 20.60 -0.80
C ILE A 473 -17.21 20.73 0.07
N ASN A 474 -16.15 20.01 -0.27
CA ASN A 474 -14.80 20.22 0.27
C ASN A 474 -13.87 20.67 -0.86
N ILE A 475 -13.02 21.65 -0.60
CA ILE A 475 -12.01 22.14 -1.55
C ILE A 475 -10.65 22.26 -0.87
N ALA A 476 -9.57 22.20 -1.63
CA ALA A 476 -8.25 22.54 -1.13
C ALA A 476 -7.92 24.02 -1.37
N LEU A 477 -7.48 24.74 -0.33
CA LEU A 477 -6.92 26.08 -0.51
C LEU A 477 -5.50 25.98 -1.04
N ASN A 478 -5.14 26.85 -1.98
CA ASN A 478 -3.77 26.92 -2.48
C ASN A 478 -2.88 27.49 -1.35
N PRO A 479 -1.76 26.85 -0.96
CA PRO A 479 -0.82 27.45 -0.03
C PRO A 479 -0.40 28.83 -0.55
N CYS A 480 -0.59 29.88 0.25
CA CYS A 480 -0.17 31.23 -0.11
C CYS A 480 1.37 31.24 -0.27
N SER A 481 1.85 31.01 -1.50
CA SER A 481 3.27 30.90 -1.86
C SER A 481 3.89 32.29 -2.07
N GLU A 482 4.99 32.41 -2.81
CA GLU A 482 5.93 33.57 -2.82
C GLU A 482 5.32 34.99 -2.90
N ASP A 483 4.05 35.12 -3.33
CA ASP A 483 3.23 36.34 -3.19
C ASP A 483 1.95 36.08 -2.34
N PRO A 484 2.03 36.22 -1.00
CA PRO A 484 0.93 35.85 -0.10
C PRO A 484 -0.33 36.71 -0.25
N GLU A 485 -0.20 37.98 -0.62
CA GLU A 485 -1.37 38.87 -0.77
C GLU A 485 -2.25 38.41 -1.94
N THR A 486 -1.66 38.13 -3.11
CA THR A 486 -2.40 37.68 -4.29
C THR A 486 -3.03 36.30 -4.11
N ALA A 487 -2.28 35.33 -3.55
CA ALA A 487 -2.79 33.95 -3.39
C ALA A 487 -3.92 33.83 -2.36
N CYS A 488 -3.88 34.66 -1.31
CA CYS A 488 -4.94 34.70 -0.31
C CYS A 488 -6.17 35.47 -0.84
N GLU A 489 -6.01 36.53 -1.63
CA GLU A 489 -7.11 37.17 -2.39
C GLU A 489 -7.78 36.20 -3.37
N ASP A 490 -7.01 35.39 -4.10
CA ASP A 490 -7.54 34.38 -5.02
C ASP A 490 -8.34 33.29 -4.29
N SER A 491 -7.88 32.88 -3.11
CA SER A 491 -8.59 31.93 -2.24
C SER A 491 -9.93 32.49 -1.77
N LEU A 492 -9.99 33.76 -1.38
CA LEU A 492 -11.22 34.44 -0.99
C LEU A 492 -12.19 34.55 -2.19
N MET A 493 -11.71 34.97 -3.35
CA MET A 493 -12.54 35.05 -4.57
C MET A 493 -13.08 33.68 -5.02
N LEU A 494 -12.31 32.61 -4.83
CA LEU A 494 -12.77 31.25 -5.09
C LEU A 494 -13.92 30.88 -4.14
N VAL A 495 -13.71 31.05 -2.84
CA VAL A 495 -14.71 30.75 -1.81
C VAL A 495 -15.99 31.56 -2.04
N GLU A 496 -15.89 32.87 -2.24
CA GLU A 496 -17.06 33.73 -2.55
C GLU A 496 -17.79 33.27 -3.82
N GLY A 497 -17.04 32.94 -4.88
CA GLY A 497 -17.60 32.43 -6.13
C GLY A 497 -18.37 31.12 -5.94
N ILE A 498 -17.87 30.21 -5.11
CA ILE A 498 -18.56 28.97 -4.77
C ILE A 498 -19.84 29.26 -3.99
N ARG A 499 -19.83 30.21 -3.04
CA ARG A 499 -21.04 30.61 -2.30
C ARG A 499 -22.09 31.21 -3.22
N GLU A 500 -21.69 31.96 -4.23
CA GLU A 500 -22.59 32.50 -5.26
C GLU A 500 -23.18 31.38 -6.13
N SER A 501 -22.34 30.50 -6.72
CA SER A 501 -22.79 29.40 -7.58
C SER A 501 -23.71 28.41 -6.87
N THR A 502 -23.43 28.12 -5.60
CA THR A 502 -24.26 27.24 -4.77
C THR A 502 -25.47 27.96 -4.16
N ASN A 503 -25.56 29.29 -4.29
CA ASN A 503 -26.49 30.14 -3.53
C ASN A 503 -26.48 29.82 -2.03
N SER A 504 -25.29 29.49 -1.49
CA SER A 504 -25.04 29.06 -0.11
C SER A 504 -25.94 27.90 0.36
N SER A 505 -26.37 27.03 -0.55
CA SER A 505 -27.27 25.92 -0.25
C SER A 505 -26.55 24.66 0.27
N LEU A 506 -25.24 24.57 0.06
CA LEU A 506 -24.38 23.50 0.55
C LEU A 506 -23.32 24.07 1.51
N PRO A 507 -23.07 23.41 2.65
CA PRO A 507 -21.90 23.68 3.49
C PRO A 507 -20.60 23.55 2.69
N LEU A 508 -19.65 24.42 2.98
CA LEU A 508 -18.32 24.47 2.38
C LEU A 508 -17.28 24.14 3.45
N ALA A 509 -16.56 23.04 3.24
CA ALA A 509 -15.35 22.70 3.95
C ALA A 509 -14.11 23.10 3.14
N VAL A 510 -13.05 23.55 3.80
CA VAL A 510 -11.80 23.94 3.14
C VAL A 510 -10.60 23.28 3.80
N ASP A 511 -9.72 22.69 2.99
CA ASP A 511 -8.48 22.11 3.50
C ASP A 511 -7.47 23.22 3.81
N VAL A 512 -6.83 23.12 4.96
CA VAL A 512 -5.76 23.99 5.42
C VAL A 512 -4.46 23.18 5.38
N PRO A 513 -3.64 23.32 4.32
CA PRO A 513 -2.40 22.57 4.15
C PRO A 513 -1.47 22.69 5.35
N PHE A 514 -0.61 21.69 5.56
CA PHE A 514 0.39 21.68 6.62
C PHE A 514 1.23 22.98 6.64
N SER A 515 1.61 23.48 5.45
CA SER A 515 2.42 24.69 5.22
C SER A 515 1.67 26.04 5.23
N TYR A 516 0.34 26.05 5.39
CA TYR A 516 -0.48 27.26 5.22
C TYR A 516 -0.27 28.34 6.30
N ASP A 517 -0.17 29.62 5.88
CA ASP A 517 0.07 30.78 6.78
C ASP A 517 -1.21 31.19 7.55
N ARG A 518 -1.02 31.57 8.81
CA ARG A 518 -2.05 31.73 9.84
C ARG A 518 -2.93 32.97 9.65
N SER A 519 -2.45 34.01 8.94
CA SER A 519 -3.16 35.29 8.81
C SER A 519 -4.36 35.27 7.86
N ALA A 520 -4.47 34.27 6.98
CA ALA A 520 -5.51 34.21 5.95
C ALA A 520 -6.80 33.48 6.38
N ILE A 521 -6.76 32.70 7.46
CA ILE A 521 -7.91 31.91 7.93
C ILE A 521 -9.10 32.81 8.29
N GLY A 522 -8.84 33.95 8.95
CA GLY A 522 -9.89 34.89 9.35
C GLY A 522 -10.54 35.65 8.19
N GLU A 523 -9.94 35.66 7.00
CA GLU A 523 -10.49 36.35 5.83
C GLU A 523 -11.57 35.52 5.14
N VAL A 524 -11.42 34.20 5.12
CA VAL A 524 -12.37 33.27 4.48
C VAL A 524 -13.41 32.69 5.45
N SER A 525 -13.23 32.86 6.76
CA SER A 525 -14.07 32.24 7.79
C SER A 525 -15.56 32.60 7.71
N ASP A 526 -15.91 33.79 7.21
CA ASP A 526 -17.31 34.21 7.05
C ASP A 526 -18.06 33.41 5.97
N HIS A 527 -17.33 32.67 5.14
CA HIS A 527 -17.85 31.92 4.00
C HIS A 527 -17.62 30.41 4.10
N VAL A 528 -16.97 29.93 5.16
CA VAL A 528 -16.56 28.54 5.36
C VAL A 528 -17.24 27.98 6.60
N GLU A 529 -17.86 26.81 6.47
CA GLU A 529 -18.46 26.11 7.60
C GLU A 529 -17.45 25.26 8.36
N ILE A 530 -16.51 24.59 7.67
CA ILE A 530 -15.57 23.66 8.29
C ILE A 530 -14.16 23.86 7.73
N PHE A 531 -13.17 24.07 8.59
CA PHE A 531 -11.75 24.01 8.22
C PHE A 531 -11.21 22.61 8.46
N VAL A 532 -10.56 22.00 7.47
CA VAL A 532 -9.93 20.67 7.61
C VAL A 532 -8.43 20.85 7.70
N ILE A 533 -7.86 20.73 8.89
CA ILE A 533 -6.42 20.96 9.12
C ILE A 533 -5.66 19.68 8.78
N LEU A 534 -4.83 19.75 7.73
CA LEU A 534 -3.99 18.62 7.33
C LEU A 534 -2.76 18.52 8.22
N THR A 535 -2.51 17.33 8.78
CA THR A 535 -1.34 17.02 9.61
C THR A 535 -0.24 16.27 8.85
N TYR A 536 -0.40 16.21 7.52
CA TYR A 536 0.48 15.54 6.58
C TYR A 536 0.64 16.37 5.29
N ASP A 537 1.63 16.00 4.46
CA ASP A 537 1.84 16.55 3.13
C ASP A 537 2.31 15.50 2.11
N ALA A 538 2.42 15.92 0.84
CA ALA A 538 2.88 15.09 -0.28
C ALA A 538 4.40 14.86 -0.29
N GLU A 539 5.16 15.49 0.60
CA GLU A 539 6.62 15.39 0.68
C GLU A 539 7.06 14.31 1.68
N GLY A 540 6.11 13.55 2.23
CA GLY A 540 6.36 12.48 3.19
C GLY A 540 6.38 12.94 4.64
N ASN A 541 6.00 14.18 4.95
CA ASN A 541 5.84 14.60 6.34
C ASN A 541 4.44 14.20 6.81
N SER A 542 4.35 13.32 7.80
CA SER A 542 3.10 12.98 8.50
C SER A 542 3.36 12.95 10.01
N GLN A 543 2.34 13.24 10.82
CA GLN A 543 2.41 13.16 12.27
C GLN A 543 1.52 12.01 12.76
N ASP A 544 2.09 11.10 13.53
CA ASP A 544 1.46 9.85 13.97
C ASP A 544 1.12 9.84 15.48
N SER A 545 1.49 10.89 16.21
CA SER A 545 1.26 10.98 17.65
C SER A 545 0.44 12.21 18.05
N THR A 546 -0.41 12.04 19.07
CA THR A 546 -1.26 13.13 19.60
C THR A 546 -0.43 14.35 19.97
N ALA A 547 0.74 14.17 20.58
CA ALA A 547 1.58 15.28 21.02
C ALA A 547 2.10 16.12 19.85
N ASN A 548 2.58 15.46 18.80
CA ASN A 548 3.11 16.17 17.64
C ASN A 548 1.99 16.82 16.82
N ILE A 549 0.84 16.14 16.66
CA ILE A 549 -0.34 16.70 16.01
C ILE A 549 -0.77 17.97 16.72
N VAL A 550 -0.97 17.90 18.05
CA VAL A 550 -1.39 19.04 18.88
C VAL A 550 -0.42 20.22 18.72
N ASP A 551 0.89 19.98 18.81
CA ASP A 551 1.90 21.04 18.69
C ASP A 551 1.88 21.70 17.31
N SER A 552 1.77 20.89 16.25
CA SER A 552 1.77 21.38 14.87
C SER A 552 0.55 22.24 14.52
N ILE A 553 -0.64 21.90 15.05
CA ILE A 553 -1.89 22.58 14.69
C ILE A 553 -2.36 23.65 15.69
N ALA A 554 -1.77 23.72 16.89
CA ALA A 554 -2.27 24.54 18.00
C ALA A 554 -2.60 25.98 17.62
N ALA A 555 -1.76 26.59 16.78
CA ALA A 555 -1.95 27.96 16.34
C ALA A 555 -3.05 28.11 15.28
N LYS A 556 -3.17 27.17 14.33
CA LYS A 556 -4.27 27.17 13.33
C LYS A 556 -5.61 27.02 14.03
N MET A 557 -5.70 26.10 14.99
CA MET A 557 -6.86 25.97 15.87
C MET A 557 -7.16 27.26 16.65
N GLY A 558 -6.14 27.98 17.09
CA GLY A 558 -6.28 29.27 17.76
C GLY A 558 -6.94 30.34 16.89
N GLU A 559 -6.53 30.45 15.62
CA GLU A 559 -7.07 31.41 14.66
C GLU A 559 -8.50 31.04 14.24
N ILE A 560 -8.77 29.78 13.91
CA ILE A 560 -10.12 29.30 13.56
C ILE A 560 -11.09 29.60 14.70
N ARG A 561 -10.68 29.34 15.95
CA ARG A 561 -11.45 29.68 17.14
C ARG A 561 -11.68 31.17 17.30
N ALA A 562 -10.68 32.01 17.02
CA ALA A 562 -10.81 33.46 17.10
C ALA A 562 -11.80 34.01 16.07
N ALA A 563 -11.87 33.37 14.90
CA ALA A 563 -12.82 33.66 13.84
C ALA A 563 -14.22 33.07 14.10
N GLY A 564 -14.39 32.20 15.10
CA GLY A 564 -15.65 31.53 15.40
C GLY A 564 -16.00 30.41 14.42
N GLY A 565 -15.01 29.86 13.72
CA GLY A 565 -15.19 28.73 12.80
C GLY A 565 -15.06 27.37 13.48
N ASP A 566 -15.45 26.34 12.74
CA ASP A 566 -15.37 24.93 13.14
C ASP A 566 -14.23 24.21 12.39
N ALA A 567 -13.61 23.21 13.01
CA ALA A 567 -12.41 22.55 12.50
C ALA A 567 -12.46 21.03 12.64
N LEU A 568 -12.02 20.32 11.60
CA LEU A 568 -11.65 18.91 11.65
C LEU A 568 -10.12 18.79 11.65
N ILE A 569 -9.62 17.83 12.41
CA ILE A 569 -8.20 17.45 12.38
C ILE A 569 -8.07 16.25 11.46
N SER A 570 -7.38 16.42 10.34
CA SER A 570 -7.13 15.36 9.37
C SER A 570 -5.86 14.59 9.74
N VAL A 571 -5.97 13.27 9.86
CA VAL A 571 -4.91 12.37 10.32
C VAL A 571 -4.63 11.33 9.24
N ALA A 572 -3.34 11.16 8.93
CA ALA A 572 -2.86 10.12 8.03
C ALA A 572 -2.82 8.77 8.75
N VAL A 573 -3.38 7.73 8.11
CA VAL A 573 -3.39 6.36 8.61
C VAL A 573 -3.01 5.37 7.50
N ASP A 574 -2.73 4.13 7.89
CA ASP A 574 -2.47 3.03 6.97
C ASP A 574 -3.76 2.33 6.51
N ASP A 575 -3.67 1.50 5.45
CA ASP A 575 -4.81 0.84 4.80
C ASP A 575 -5.67 -0.03 5.74
N ASP A 576 -5.11 -0.53 6.85
CA ASP A 576 -5.78 -1.40 7.83
C ASP A 576 -6.33 -0.66 9.06
N PHE A 577 -6.46 0.68 8.97
CA PHE A 577 -6.90 1.54 10.06
C PHE A 577 -8.14 1.03 10.80
N MET A 578 -9.12 0.46 10.09
CA MET A 578 -10.39 -0.09 10.64
C MET A 578 -10.21 -1.15 11.74
N THR A 579 -9.01 -1.72 11.85
CA THR A 579 -8.65 -2.72 12.88
C THR A 579 -7.41 -2.34 13.68
N ASP A 580 -6.82 -1.18 13.44
CA ASP A 580 -5.62 -0.72 14.15
C ASP A 580 -5.98 -0.06 15.49
N GLU A 581 -5.56 -0.69 16.58
CA GLU A 581 -5.75 -0.17 17.94
C GLU A 581 -5.02 1.17 18.16
N ASN A 582 -3.93 1.43 17.43
CA ASN A 582 -3.19 2.69 17.54
C ASN A 582 -3.98 3.86 16.91
N VAL A 583 -4.65 3.62 15.78
CA VAL A 583 -5.53 4.62 15.16
C VAL A 583 -6.69 4.94 16.10
N GLN A 584 -7.29 3.92 16.72
CA GLN A 584 -8.33 4.15 17.72
C GLN A 584 -7.80 4.98 18.90
N GLU A 585 -6.66 4.61 19.49
CA GLU A 585 -6.07 5.35 20.61
C GLU A 585 -5.72 6.79 20.25
N LEU A 586 -5.20 7.02 19.04
CA LEU A 586 -4.86 8.35 18.52
C LEU A 586 -6.10 9.25 18.43
N LEU A 587 -7.18 8.74 17.83
CA LEU A 587 -8.41 9.49 17.61
C LEU A 587 -9.13 9.78 18.93
N GLU A 588 -9.21 8.79 19.84
CA GLU A 588 -9.75 8.99 21.18
C GLU A 588 -8.97 10.06 21.95
N ARG A 589 -7.63 10.02 21.91
CA ARG A 589 -6.79 11.02 22.58
C ARG A 589 -6.94 12.43 22.00
N LEU A 590 -7.07 12.56 20.68
CA LEU A 590 -7.32 13.85 20.04
C LEU A 590 -8.68 14.42 20.43
N GLN A 591 -9.72 13.58 20.45
CA GLN A 591 -11.06 13.97 20.89
C GLN A 591 -11.06 14.39 22.35
N ASP A 592 -10.41 13.65 23.23
CA ASP A 592 -10.28 14.00 24.65
C ASP A 592 -9.53 15.31 24.86
N TYR A 593 -8.43 15.50 24.13
CA TYR A 593 -7.60 16.70 24.24
C TYR A 593 -8.37 17.97 23.82
N TYR A 594 -9.09 17.91 22.70
CA TYR A 594 -9.84 19.04 22.16
C TYR A 594 -11.32 19.10 22.59
N ALA A 595 -11.77 18.24 23.49
CA ALA A 595 -13.18 18.13 23.91
C ALA A 595 -13.80 19.46 24.39
N GLN A 596 -12.98 20.38 24.94
CA GLN A 596 -13.41 21.68 25.45
C GLN A 596 -13.08 22.84 24.51
N ASP A 597 -12.47 22.57 23.34
CA ASP A 597 -12.17 23.59 22.35
C ASP A 597 -13.43 23.87 21.50
N PRO A 598 -13.99 25.09 21.53
CA PRO A 598 -15.23 25.39 20.83
C PRO A 598 -15.12 25.28 19.30
N ALA A 599 -13.91 25.39 18.75
CA ALA A 599 -13.68 25.24 17.30
C ALA A 599 -13.52 23.78 16.87
N PHE A 600 -13.24 22.85 17.79
CA PHE A 600 -13.02 21.46 17.41
C PHE A 600 -14.36 20.79 17.06
N MET A 601 -14.52 20.32 15.83
CA MET A 601 -15.73 19.62 15.35
C MET A 601 -15.51 18.11 15.18
N GLY A 602 -14.27 17.65 15.22
CA GLY A 602 -13.94 16.22 15.21
C GLY A 602 -12.70 15.90 14.39
N THR A 603 -12.62 14.68 13.89
CA THR A 603 -11.44 14.14 13.19
C THR A 603 -11.80 13.68 11.80
N GLU A 604 -10.84 13.72 10.89
CA GLU A 604 -10.95 13.18 9.54
C GLU A 604 -9.77 12.23 9.30
N ILE A 605 -10.03 11.11 8.63
CA ILE A 605 -9.03 10.08 8.35
C ILE A 605 -8.74 10.05 6.86
N VAL A 606 -7.46 10.11 6.52
CA VAL A 606 -6.96 9.83 5.18
C VAL A 606 -6.12 8.56 5.18
N VAL A 607 -6.39 7.65 4.25
CA VAL A 607 -5.47 6.55 3.97
C VAL A 607 -4.28 7.14 3.20
N TYR A 608 -3.09 7.14 3.82
CA TYR A 608 -1.98 7.97 3.34
C TYR A 608 -1.41 7.49 2.01
N SER A 609 -1.44 6.18 1.76
CA SER A 609 -1.08 5.57 0.47
C SER A 609 -1.98 6.11 -0.66
N GLU A 610 -3.30 6.16 -0.46
CA GLU A 610 -4.25 6.71 -1.44
C GLU A 610 -4.03 8.20 -1.71
N TYR A 611 -3.66 8.95 -0.66
CA TYR A 611 -3.31 10.37 -0.80
C TYR A 611 -2.03 10.57 -1.61
N LEU A 612 -0.97 9.78 -1.33
CA LEU A 612 0.28 9.84 -2.07
C LEU A 612 0.09 9.46 -3.54
N ASP A 613 -0.60 8.36 -3.81
CA ASP A 613 -0.95 7.92 -5.16
C ASP A 613 -1.66 9.03 -5.95
N TYR A 614 -2.58 9.76 -5.32
CA TYR A 614 -3.24 10.91 -5.93
C TYR A 614 -2.26 12.05 -6.25
N THR A 615 -1.33 12.35 -5.35
CA THR A 615 -0.37 13.46 -5.52
C THR A 615 0.78 13.13 -6.48
N GLU A 616 1.12 11.86 -6.66
CA GLU A 616 2.20 11.39 -7.56
C GLU A 616 1.82 11.42 -9.06
N VAL A 617 0.55 11.58 -9.41
CA VAL A 617 0.07 11.70 -10.82
C VAL A 617 0.55 13.00 -11.51
N SER A 618 1.43 13.79 -10.89
CA SER A 618 2.06 14.97 -11.51
C SER A 618 3.49 14.71 -12.00
N PRO A 619 3.69 14.24 -13.25
CA PRO A 619 4.96 14.44 -13.92
C PRO A 619 4.92 15.80 -14.65
N ALA A 620 5.81 16.71 -14.25
CA ALA A 620 6.23 17.80 -15.11
C ALA A 620 7.00 17.21 -16.32
N THR A 621 6.27 16.74 -17.34
CA THR A 621 6.84 16.38 -18.63
C THR A 621 7.01 17.63 -19.49
N THR A 622 8.19 18.23 -19.46
CA THR A 622 8.68 18.99 -20.61
C THR A 622 8.89 18.02 -21.77
N GLU A 623 7.89 17.90 -22.65
CA GLU A 623 8.04 17.22 -23.93
C GLU A 623 9.01 17.99 -24.84
N GLU A 624 10.24 17.49 -24.99
CA GLU A 624 11.02 17.72 -26.21
C GLU A 624 10.41 16.87 -27.33
N SER A 625 9.57 17.50 -28.17
CA SER A 625 9.07 16.87 -29.39
C SER A 625 10.22 16.61 -30.36
N SER A 626 10.57 15.34 -30.58
CA SER A 626 11.37 14.92 -31.74
C SER A 626 10.47 14.84 -32.99
N PRO A 627 10.96 15.24 -34.18
CA PRO A 627 10.08 15.53 -35.31
C PRO A 627 9.72 14.27 -36.10
N VAL A 628 8.43 14.11 -36.41
CA VAL A 628 7.93 13.16 -37.40
C VAL A 628 8.30 13.67 -38.81
N PRO A 629 8.96 12.87 -39.66
CA PRO A 629 9.31 13.29 -41.01
C PRO A 629 8.15 13.04 -41.99
N GLY A 630 7.80 14.10 -42.72
CA GLY A 630 7.09 14.00 -44.00
C GLY A 630 5.72 14.64 -44.01
N PHE A 631 5.67 15.94 -44.28
CA PHE A 631 4.96 16.51 -45.43
C PHE A 631 5.37 17.98 -45.56
N ASP A 632 6.13 18.26 -46.63
CA ASP A 632 6.55 19.59 -47.04
C ASP A 632 5.37 20.54 -47.20
N ILE A 633 5.50 21.79 -46.72
CA ILE A 633 5.19 23.02 -47.48
C ILE A 633 5.81 24.25 -46.77
N ILE A 634 6.88 24.74 -47.41
CA ILE A 634 7.31 26.14 -47.62
C ILE A 634 7.75 26.99 -46.40
N LEU A 635 9.08 27.10 -46.29
CA LEU A 635 9.87 28.16 -45.66
C LEU A 635 9.54 29.56 -46.20
N ALA A 636 9.41 30.54 -45.29
CA ALA A 636 9.84 31.91 -45.55
C ALA A 636 10.28 32.61 -44.25
N ILE A 637 11.59 32.66 -44.05
CA ILE A 637 12.28 33.54 -43.10
C ILE A 637 12.11 34.98 -43.57
N ALA A 638 11.60 35.86 -42.71
CA ALA A 638 11.75 37.31 -42.87
C ALA A 638 11.88 38.00 -41.51
N ALA A 639 13.13 38.22 -41.09
CA ALA A 639 13.47 39.24 -40.13
C ALA A 639 13.21 40.62 -40.75
N ILE A 640 12.33 41.43 -40.14
CA ILE A 640 12.24 42.86 -40.42
C ILE A 640 12.26 43.63 -39.09
N PHE A 641 13.42 44.22 -38.82
CA PHE A 641 13.57 45.41 -38.01
C PHE A 641 12.89 46.58 -38.72
N VAL A 642 11.90 47.22 -38.09
CA VAL A 642 11.61 48.65 -38.31
C VAL A 642 11.26 49.30 -36.98
N LEU A 643 12.20 50.11 -36.49
CA LEU A 643 12.00 51.09 -35.44
C LEU A 643 11.90 52.46 -36.13
N VAL A 644 10.72 53.06 -36.16
CA VAL A 644 10.53 54.49 -36.43
C VAL A 644 9.35 54.98 -35.60
N PHE A 645 9.62 55.78 -34.56
CA PHE A 645 9.04 57.11 -34.49
C PHE A 645 9.93 58.08 -33.70
N THR A 646 10.45 59.03 -34.45
CA THR A 646 11.14 60.26 -34.10
C THR A 646 10.39 61.13 -33.09
N VAL A 647 11.08 61.64 -32.05
CA VAL A 647 10.92 63.03 -31.58
C VAL A 647 12.27 63.63 -31.17
N ARG A 648 12.61 64.72 -31.88
CA ARG A 648 13.64 65.75 -31.69
C ARG A 648 13.81 66.25 -30.23
N LYS A 649 15.05 66.63 -29.87
CA LYS A 649 15.47 68.05 -29.80
C LYS A 649 16.94 68.27 -29.42
N LYS A 650 17.59 69.04 -30.31
CA LYS A 650 18.73 69.98 -30.17
C LYS A 650 20.11 69.43 -29.85
#